data_AF-A0A6N9NN48-F1
#
_entry.id   AF-A0A6N9NN48-F1
#
_cell.length_a   1.000
_cell.length_b   1.000
_cell.length_c   1.000
_cell.angle_alpha   90.00
_cell.angle_beta   90.00
_cell.angle_gamma   90.00
#
_symmetry.space_group_name_H-M   'P 1'
#
loop_
_entity.id
_entity.type
_entity.pdbx_description
1 polymer ?
#
loop_
_entity_poly.entity_id
_entity_poly.type
_entity_poly.pdbx_seq_one_letter_code
_entity_poly.pdbx_strand_id
1 'polypeptide(L)'
;MKRNFIPFLLTLFLSPTIIFSQIGPGGIGNSSDNLVWLDANRLSLPDNSAISSWTDFSGNNNHAIQATSSRQPLFKTSLINGISAVDFDGSNDFLQFSSHITTDHTSVFTVHQSQSTAINGVLTLQKHFIYSISNAVGVSYTSPNKYYTFPFSQNDPTIFQFHTDNSFTGGLLEYGRANSARRDNSTITRTALLSNSISTVGTLVNSSGSPIRFQNGEISEIIIFNRRLNSAERNIISAYLGSKFSVNTLNTYYSHISTHNFEVFGIGQESDGANTNAQGTGIVEISNASTLGNGDYLLIGHDNGGLSTTTSVGSAYASNRFNQTWRADVTNTPGTIDIKFFLTGNNFAVDPANDYRLLIDNTTGAFDNSSISQSLIGTYNAIDETITFTGVALTDGDYITLAVRPNVITAVGDGAWNTPATWSCTCVPTSTDNVVIPSPRVVDVDGATATAEGLTIDAGATLNFNSNDSLLLNGDLLVNGSISSSTGLLGFVGTGAQELWNNSGSAITQFDFYANNSTTVSFKSGDWNITNFIKVAAGQLVNDGATVTLVSDASTQAQIQPSATNSFSGEFILQRYFSARAANYADITAPVVSTTIADWDAELFMSGVGGNDGDARDGAGGPIYYSVTKYNNTTKAYIYITSTAETIVAGEGVELFLGDNLSTFAAQTMDHRGTPYTGPISITLKPGFNLIANPYSCFINYSSVTKPSGVSNQFYVYVQNNGAYQLFTGGFIAAHQGFWVNNTSGSDKVITFNESNKFPLAISLISKQKKEKKFALAISSLGNGFGNELSVMPSSTAENGLDTEDEYYLASPHKAATSLITKASESNVELIGSSINSMDNAHHLPISFLAGENGSYTIEAEDVAELLAVYNCALLEDKEVGKIIDLSSEATYTFAANTGKYDRFELHLFKSAEDCIDLLNKASESNPSSNGVSILKRGQIVELNYAVEEAQQAQVDIYNLNGQKVATTQYIGIDGNGSKELDFTTELNGIHLIVVRTNNEVITEKFNF
;
A
#
# COMPACT_ATOMS: atom_id res chain seq x y z
N MET A 1 24.66 -42.98 -12.78
CA MET A 1 23.82 -43.24 -13.97
C MET A 1 22.59 -44.03 -13.53
N LYS A 2 21.53 -43.34 -13.06
CA LYS A 2 20.24 -43.93 -12.72
C LYS A 2 19.22 -43.36 -13.72
N ARG A 3 18.63 -44.21 -14.54
CA ARG A 3 17.59 -43.87 -15.52
C ARG A 3 16.26 -43.77 -14.78
N ASN A 4 15.69 -42.57 -14.71
CA ASN A 4 14.33 -42.34 -14.23
C ASN A 4 13.35 -42.71 -15.34
N PHE A 5 12.48 -43.69 -15.08
CA PHE A 5 11.27 -43.95 -15.86
C PHE A 5 10.18 -42.98 -15.38
N ILE A 6 9.69 -42.14 -16.30
CA ILE A 6 8.49 -41.30 -16.10
C ILE A 6 7.29 -42.11 -16.65
N PRO A 7 6.21 -42.33 -15.88
CA PRO A 7 5.01 -42.95 -16.43
C PRO A 7 4.25 -41.93 -17.26
N PHE A 8 3.99 -42.26 -18.52
CA PHE A 8 3.16 -41.47 -19.43
C PHE A 8 1.69 -41.70 -19.04
N LEU A 9 1.09 -40.72 -18.35
CA LEU A 9 -0.34 -40.72 -18.03
C LEU A 9 -1.11 -40.46 -19.34
N LEU A 10 -1.83 -41.48 -19.83
CA LEU A 10 -2.69 -41.37 -21.00
C LEU A 10 -3.90 -40.50 -20.62
N THR A 11 -3.85 -39.21 -20.94
CA THR A 11 -4.99 -38.31 -20.83
C THR A 11 -6.03 -38.70 -21.88
N LEU A 12 -7.13 -39.30 -21.40
CA LEU A 12 -8.34 -39.51 -22.19
C LEU A 12 -8.92 -38.12 -22.50
N PHE A 13 -8.72 -37.62 -23.71
CA PHE A 13 -9.45 -36.46 -24.22
C PHE A 13 -10.93 -36.85 -24.31
N LEU A 14 -11.72 -36.58 -23.26
CA LEU A 14 -13.14 -36.34 -23.44
C LEU A 14 -13.24 -35.03 -24.24
N SER A 15 -13.61 -35.13 -25.51
CA SER A 15 -14.10 -33.96 -26.24
C SER A 15 -15.23 -33.33 -25.41
N PRO A 16 -15.16 -32.03 -25.08
CA PRO A 16 -16.33 -31.35 -24.55
C PRO A 16 -17.39 -31.40 -25.64
N THR A 17 -18.49 -32.12 -25.39
CA THR A 17 -19.73 -31.87 -26.11
C THR A 17 -20.07 -30.41 -25.86
N ILE A 18 -19.93 -29.58 -26.90
CA ILE A 18 -20.41 -28.21 -26.88
C ILE A 18 -21.92 -28.30 -26.78
N ILE A 19 -22.44 -28.14 -25.56
CA ILE A 19 -23.87 -28.03 -25.32
C ILE A 19 -24.24 -26.61 -25.76
N PHE A 20 -24.89 -26.48 -26.92
CA PHE A 20 -25.49 -25.21 -27.31
C PHE A 20 -26.63 -24.89 -26.33
N SER A 21 -26.74 -23.62 -25.90
CA SER A 21 -27.87 -23.15 -25.10
C SER A 21 -29.19 -23.39 -25.86
N GLN A 22 -30.23 -23.78 -25.13
CA GLN A 22 -31.56 -23.98 -25.69
C GLN A 22 -32.35 -22.67 -25.63
N ILE A 23 -32.28 -21.92 -26.72
CA ILE A 23 -32.84 -20.57 -26.89
C ILE A 23 -34.19 -20.55 -27.62
N GLY A 24 -34.69 -21.71 -28.04
CA GLY A 24 -35.99 -21.84 -28.68
C GLY A 24 -37.17 -21.64 -27.71
N PRO A 25 -38.41 -21.74 -28.19
CA PRO A 25 -39.61 -21.58 -27.35
C PRO A 25 -39.57 -22.55 -26.17
N GLY A 26 -40.01 -22.11 -24.99
CA GLY A 26 -39.92 -22.91 -23.76
C GLY A 26 -38.50 -23.25 -23.29
N GLY A 27 -37.47 -22.67 -23.91
CA GLY A 27 -36.09 -23.12 -23.75
C GLY A 27 -35.84 -24.51 -24.32
N ILE A 28 -36.54 -24.86 -25.40
CA ILE A 28 -36.37 -26.12 -26.13
C ILE A 28 -35.75 -25.86 -27.50
N GLY A 29 -34.61 -26.51 -27.75
CA GLY A 29 -33.92 -26.47 -29.04
C GLY A 29 -33.26 -25.12 -29.34
N ASN A 30 -32.68 -25.03 -30.54
CA ASN A 30 -32.00 -23.85 -31.09
C ASN A 30 -32.08 -23.88 -32.62
N SER A 31 -31.31 -23.04 -33.32
CA SER A 31 -31.35 -22.98 -34.79
C SER A 31 -31.02 -24.29 -35.51
N SER A 32 -30.38 -25.26 -34.84
CA SER A 32 -30.10 -26.57 -35.42
C SER A 32 -31.33 -27.49 -35.52
N ASP A 33 -32.30 -27.35 -34.62
CA ASP A 33 -33.46 -28.25 -34.53
C ASP A 33 -34.82 -27.57 -34.49
N ASN A 34 -34.93 -26.35 -33.99
CA ASN A 34 -36.06 -25.47 -34.19
C ASN A 34 -35.95 -24.87 -35.59
N LEU A 35 -36.78 -25.35 -36.52
CA LEU A 35 -36.70 -25.02 -37.94
C LEU A 35 -37.48 -23.76 -38.31
N VAL A 36 -38.60 -23.53 -37.64
CA VAL A 36 -39.46 -22.35 -37.82
C VAL A 36 -40.06 -21.98 -36.47
N TRP A 37 -40.03 -20.69 -36.15
CA TRP A 37 -40.75 -20.10 -35.03
C TRP A 37 -41.38 -18.78 -35.45
N LEU A 38 -42.65 -18.83 -35.83
CA LEU A 38 -43.44 -17.64 -36.17
C LEU A 38 -44.28 -17.26 -34.96
N ASP A 39 -44.09 -16.05 -34.45
CA ASP A 39 -44.82 -15.52 -33.30
C ASP A 39 -45.37 -14.14 -33.64
N ALA A 40 -46.69 -14.02 -33.69
CA ALA A 40 -47.35 -12.77 -34.03
C ALA A 40 -47.11 -11.71 -32.95
N ASN A 41 -46.99 -12.09 -31.68
CA ASN A 41 -46.82 -11.14 -30.58
C ASN A 41 -45.47 -10.42 -30.59
N ARG A 42 -44.52 -10.92 -31.39
CA ARG A 42 -43.20 -10.29 -31.59
C ARG A 42 -43.17 -9.38 -32.82
N LEU A 43 -44.27 -9.30 -33.58
CA LEU A 43 -44.41 -8.34 -34.67
C LEU A 43 -44.76 -6.97 -34.10
N SER A 44 -43.89 -5.99 -34.33
CA SER A 44 -44.13 -4.59 -33.95
C SER A 44 -44.88 -3.85 -35.06
N LEU A 45 -46.14 -4.24 -35.32
CA LEU A 45 -46.99 -3.66 -36.36
C LEU A 45 -48.22 -2.96 -35.75
N PRO A 46 -48.75 -1.89 -36.36
CA PRO A 46 -50.05 -1.33 -35.98
C PRO A 46 -51.20 -2.32 -36.22
N ASP A 47 -52.26 -2.24 -35.41
CA ASP A 47 -53.48 -3.03 -35.62
C ASP A 47 -54.06 -2.81 -37.02
N ASN A 48 -54.53 -3.89 -37.66
CA ASN A 48 -55.01 -3.95 -39.06
C ASN A 48 -53.94 -3.71 -40.14
N SER A 49 -52.65 -3.80 -39.82
CA SER A 49 -51.60 -3.74 -40.85
C SER A 49 -51.59 -5.01 -41.70
N ALA A 50 -51.49 -4.88 -43.02
CA ALA A 50 -51.28 -6.02 -43.90
C ALA A 50 -49.89 -6.64 -43.68
N ILE A 51 -49.82 -7.97 -43.57
CA ILE A 51 -48.57 -8.71 -43.32
C ILE A 51 -48.01 -9.20 -44.64
N SER A 52 -46.97 -8.51 -45.12
CA SER A 52 -46.19 -8.95 -46.30
C SER A 52 -45.13 -10.00 -45.95
N SER A 53 -44.69 -10.05 -44.70
CA SER A 53 -43.72 -11.01 -44.18
C SER A 53 -43.94 -11.23 -42.69
N TRP A 54 -44.06 -12.49 -42.28
CA TRP A 54 -44.03 -12.94 -40.89
C TRP A 54 -42.64 -13.48 -40.57
N THR A 55 -41.91 -12.76 -39.72
CA THR A 55 -40.54 -13.06 -39.32
C THR A 55 -40.45 -14.40 -38.59
N ASP A 56 -39.35 -15.12 -38.86
CA ASP A 56 -39.01 -16.40 -38.25
C ASP A 56 -37.92 -16.17 -37.19
N PHE A 57 -38.22 -16.52 -35.95
CA PHE A 57 -37.37 -16.35 -34.77
C PHE A 57 -36.54 -17.59 -34.44
N SER A 58 -36.59 -18.65 -35.26
CA SER A 58 -35.81 -19.87 -35.04
C SER A 58 -34.32 -19.71 -35.32
N GLY A 59 -33.93 -18.64 -36.01
CA GLY A 59 -32.56 -18.41 -36.51
C GLY A 59 -32.29 -18.97 -37.91
N ASN A 60 -33.28 -19.61 -38.55
CA ASN A 60 -33.13 -20.21 -39.88
C ASN A 60 -33.60 -19.32 -41.04
N ASN A 61 -34.16 -18.14 -40.76
CA ASN A 61 -34.67 -17.19 -41.77
C ASN A 61 -35.75 -17.78 -42.71
N ASN A 62 -36.51 -18.75 -42.21
CA ASN A 62 -37.65 -19.34 -42.92
C ASN A 62 -38.90 -18.45 -42.74
N HIS A 63 -38.80 -17.18 -43.14
CA HIS A 63 -39.90 -16.21 -43.05
C HIS A 63 -41.09 -16.64 -43.91
N ALA A 64 -42.33 -16.37 -43.47
CA ALA A 64 -43.53 -16.60 -44.28
C ALA A 64 -43.93 -15.29 -44.99
N ILE A 65 -43.95 -15.29 -46.32
CA ILE A 65 -44.00 -14.08 -47.17
C ILE A 65 -45.21 -14.10 -48.10
N GLN A 66 -45.80 -12.93 -48.34
CA GLN A 66 -46.81 -12.71 -49.37
C GLN A 66 -46.55 -11.38 -50.09
N ALA A 67 -46.07 -11.46 -51.33
CA ALA A 67 -45.77 -10.29 -52.13
C ALA A 67 -47.01 -9.57 -52.69
N THR A 68 -48.15 -10.27 -52.82
CA THR A 68 -49.36 -9.70 -53.40
C THR A 68 -50.23 -9.06 -52.32
N SER A 69 -50.33 -7.73 -52.30
CA SER A 69 -51.06 -6.99 -51.24
C SER A 69 -52.51 -7.43 -51.02
N SER A 70 -53.23 -7.81 -52.07
CA SER A 70 -54.61 -8.28 -51.96
C SER A 70 -54.78 -9.70 -51.43
N ARG A 71 -53.68 -10.38 -51.06
CA ARG A 71 -53.64 -11.73 -50.48
C ARG A 71 -52.93 -11.76 -49.13
N GLN A 72 -52.58 -10.58 -48.60
CA GLN A 72 -51.86 -10.44 -47.34
C GLN A 72 -52.85 -10.51 -46.19
N PRO A 73 -52.64 -11.41 -45.21
CA PRO A 73 -53.46 -11.42 -44.01
C PRO A 73 -53.21 -10.16 -43.17
N LEU A 74 -54.07 -9.90 -42.18
CA LEU A 74 -53.99 -8.72 -41.33
C LEU A 74 -53.36 -9.04 -39.97
N PHE A 75 -52.52 -8.13 -39.48
CA PHE A 75 -52.03 -8.15 -38.10
C PHE A 75 -53.11 -7.62 -37.15
N LYS A 76 -53.29 -8.30 -36.03
CA LYS A 76 -54.26 -7.92 -35.00
C LYS A 76 -53.61 -7.94 -33.63
N THR A 77 -53.75 -6.88 -32.84
CA THR A 77 -52.99 -6.70 -31.57
C THR A 77 -53.59 -7.38 -30.34
N SER A 78 -54.86 -7.83 -30.37
CA SER A 78 -55.53 -8.40 -29.19
C SER A 78 -56.69 -9.34 -29.55
N LEU A 79 -56.39 -10.52 -30.10
CA LEU A 79 -57.43 -11.48 -30.49
C LEU A 79 -57.42 -12.76 -29.68
N ILE A 80 -56.34 -13.54 -29.73
CA ILE A 80 -56.28 -14.81 -28.99
C ILE A 80 -55.98 -14.51 -27.53
N ASN A 81 -57.05 -14.41 -26.71
CA ASN A 81 -57.00 -14.08 -25.29
C ASN A 81 -56.18 -12.79 -24.99
N GLY A 82 -56.34 -11.77 -25.84
CA GLY A 82 -55.64 -10.49 -25.70
C GLY A 82 -54.21 -10.47 -26.27
N ILE A 83 -53.72 -11.59 -26.82
CA ILE A 83 -52.42 -11.66 -27.51
C ILE A 83 -52.59 -11.43 -29.01
N SER A 84 -51.56 -10.88 -29.64
CA SER A 84 -51.57 -10.59 -31.08
C SER A 84 -51.71 -11.86 -31.94
N ALA A 85 -52.32 -11.72 -33.11
CA ALA A 85 -52.54 -12.81 -34.06
C ALA A 85 -52.50 -12.31 -35.52
N VAL A 86 -52.36 -13.26 -36.45
CA VAL A 86 -52.50 -13.05 -37.88
C VAL A 86 -53.87 -13.55 -38.32
N ASP A 87 -54.69 -12.63 -38.86
CA ASP A 87 -56.07 -12.85 -39.25
C ASP A 87 -56.18 -13.11 -40.77
N PHE A 88 -56.73 -14.27 -41.14
CA PHE A 88 -56.91 -14.71 -42.52
C PHE A 88 -58.40 -14.68 -42.88
N ASP A 89 -58.74 -14.08 -44.02
CA ASP A 89 -60.12 -13.75 -44.39
C ASP A 89 -60.96 -14.89 -44.99
N GLY A 90 -60.37 -16.07 -45.22
CA GLY A 90 -61.03 -17.21 -45.84
C GLY A 90 -61.17 -17.17 -47.36
N SER A 91 -60.74 -16.10 -48.03
CA SER A 91 -60.94 -15.88 -49.46
C SER A 91 -59.69 -16.15 -50.27
N ASN A 92 -58.57 -15.50 -49.94
CA ASN A 92 -57.33 -15.61 -50.72
C ASN A 92 -56.05 -15.36 -49.91
N ASP A 93 -56.16 -15.11 -48.59
CA ASP A 93 -55.02 -14.82 -47.75
C ASP A 93 -54.17 -16.07 -47.47
N PHE A 94 -52.86 -15.95 -47.68
CA PHE A 94 -51.88 -16.95 -47.27
C PHE A 94 -50.47 -16.36 -47.26
N LEU A 95 -49.54 -17.00 -46.55
CA LEU A 95 -48.11 -16.68 -46.57
C LEU A 95 -47.33 -17.92 -47.04
N GLN A 96 -46.36 -17.75 -47.93
CA GLN A 96 -45.47 -18.83 -48.37
C GLN A 96 -44.12 -18.71 -47.68
N PHE A 97 -43.59 -19.81 -47.13
CA PHE A 97 -42.25 -19.80 -46.56
C PHE A 97 -41.18 -19.47 -47.62
N SER A 98 -40.17 -18.68 -47.22
CA SER A 98 -39.01 -18.32 -48.04
C SER A 98 -38.21 -19.56 -48.48
N SER A 99 -38.19 -20.60 -47.65
CA SER A 99 -37.63 -21.91 -47.94
C SER A 99 -38.70 -22.99 -47.91
N HIS A 100 -38.54 -24.02 -48.74
CA HIS A 100 -39.42 -25.18 -48.69
C HIS A 100 -39.06 -26.08 -47.50
N ILE A 101 -40.02 -26.36 -46.62
CA ILE A 101 -39.82 -27.11 -45.38
C ILE A 101 -40.01 -28.61 -45.66
N THR A 102 -38.90 -29.35 -45.69
CA THR A 102 -38.82 -30.73 -46.22
C THR A 102 -38.63 -31.83 -45.16
N THR A 103 -38.77 -31.50 -43.87
CA THR A 103 -38.47 -32.45 -42.79
C THR A 103 -39.44 -33.65 -42.74
N ASP A 104 -38.89 -34.86 -42.69
CA ASP A 104 -39.65 -36.12 -42.68
C ASP A 104 -40.16 -36.49 -41.27
N HIS A 105 -39.31 -36.42 -40.23
CA HIS A 105 -39.76 -36.39 -38.83
C HIS A 105 -39.97 -34.94 -38.37
N THR A 106 -40.93 -34.69 -37.49
CA THR A 106 -41.21 -33.33 -37.02
C THR A 106 -42.01 -33.32 -35.73
N SER A 107 -41.91 -32.21 -35.01
CA SER A 107 -42.86 -31.80 -33.99
C SER A 107 -43.37 -30.42 -34.34
N VAL A 108 -44.68 -30.27 -34.44
CA VAL A 108 -45.31 -29.01 -34.80
C VAL A 108 -46.29 -28.61 -33.70
N PHE A 109 -46.26 -27.34 -33.35
CA PHE A 109 -47.24 -26.70 -32.46
C PHE A 109 -47.83 -25.49 -33.18
N THR A 110 -49.14 -25.31 -33.02
CA THR A 110 -49.85 -24.14 -33.54
C THR A 110 -50.80 -23.61 -32.49
N VAL A 111 -50.87 -22.29 -32.36
CA VAL A 111 -51.90 -21.59 -31.59
C VAL A 111 -52.79 -20.88 -32.59
N HIS A 112 -54.03 -21.36 -32.72
CA HIS A 112 -54.96 -20.81 -33.69
C HIS A 112 -56.41 -20.96 -33.23
N GLN A 113 -57.28 -20.20 -33.88
CA GLN A 113 -58.72 -20.41 -33.85
C GLN A 113 -59.26 -20.37 -35.29
N SER A 114 -60.42 -20.98 -35.53
CA SER A 114 -61.03 -21.05 -36.86
C SER A 114 -62.48 -20.59 -36.79
N GLN A 115 -62.87 -19.76 -37.75
CA GLN A 115 -64.22 -19.24 -37.93
C GLN A 115 -64.98 -20.02 -39.02
N SER A 116 -64.28 -20.88 -39.77
CA SER A 116 -64.84 -21.62 -40.90
C SER A 116 -65.73 -22.78 -40.47
N THR A 117 -66.80 -23.01 -41.23
CA THR A 117 -67.55 -24.28 -41.25
C THR A 117 -67.08 -25.20 -42.38
N ALA A 118 -66.24 -24.74 -43.30
CA ALA A 118 -65.68 -25.51 -44.41
C ALA A 118 -64.22 -25.91 -44.14
N ILE A 119 -63.69 -26.83 -44.96
CA ILE A 119 -62.27 -27.22 -44.87
C ILE A 119 -61.38 -26.04 -45.24
N ASN A 120 -60.49 -25.65 -44.34
CA ASN A 120 -59.48 -24.61 -44.54
C ASN A 120 -58.08 -25.05 -44.03
N GLY A 121 -57.03 -24.46 -44.59
CA GLY A 121 -55.65 -24.86 -44.30
C GLY A 121 -54.96 -23.95 -43.28
N VAL A 122 -54.48 -24.53 -42.18
CA VAL A 122 -53.71 -23.80 -41.16
C VAL A 122 -52.24 -23.76 -41.54
N LEU A 123 -51.66 -24.94 -41.82
CA LEU A 123 -50.25 -25.09 -42.15
C LEU A 123 -50.05 -26.17 -43.20
N THR A 124 -49.23 -25.86 -44.20
CA THR A 124 -48.85 -26.74 -45.29
C THR A 124 -47.34 -26.88 -45.32
N LEU A 125 -46.81 -28.06 -45.09
CA LEU A 125 -45.39 -28.42 -45.27
C LEU A 125 -45.25 -29.41 -46.44
N GLN A 126 -44.02 -29.74 -46.83
CA GLN A 126 -43.80 -30.74 -47.90
C GLN A 126 -44.47 -32.08 -47.55
N LYS A 127 -44.34 -32.50 -46.29
CA LYS A 127 -44.72 -33.85 -45.83
C LYS A 127 -45.94 -33.89 -44.92
N HIS A 128 -46.39 -32.74 -44.40
CA HIS A 128 -47.40 -32.64 -43.35
C HIS A 128 -48.37 -31.50 -43.61
N PHE A 129 -49.67 -31.71 -43.37
CA PHE A 129 -50.71 -30.68 -43.44
C PHE A 129 -51.50 -30.62 -42.13
N ILE A 130 -51.75 -29.39 -41.65
CA ILE A 130 -52.73 -29.08 -40.61
C ILE A 130 -53.90 -28.34 -41.27
N TYR A 131 -55.11 -28.79 -40.98
CA TYR A 131 -56.32 -28.20 -41.51
C TYR A 131 -57.38 -28.11 -40.40
N SER A 132 -58.34 -27.21 -40.58
CA SER A 132 -59.55 -27.15 -39.79
C SER A 132 -60.77 -27.41 -40.68
N ILE A 133 -61.82 -27.99 -40.11
CA ILE A 133 -63.11 -28.28 -40.73
C ILE A 133 -64.22 -27.99 -39.71
N SER A 134 -65.50 -28.06 -40.11
CA SER A 134 -66.62 -27.88 -39.18
C SER A 134 -66.43 -28.73 -37.92
N ASN A 135 -66.19 -28.03 -36.81
CA ASN A 135 -65.97 -28.60 -35.50
C ASN A 135 -64.84 -29.66 -35.41
N ALA A 136 -63.80 -29.57 -36.23
CA ALA A 136 -62.59 -30.38 -36.04
C ALA A 136 -61.31 -29.71 -36.53
N VAL A 137 -60.19 -30.02 -35.88
CA VAL A 137 -58.82 -29.68 -36.29
C VAL A 137 -58.03 -30.97 -36.40
N GLY A 138 -57.13 -31.07 -37.39
CA GLY A 138 -56.41 -32.30 -37.60
C GLY A 138 -55.28 -32.25 -38.60
N VAL A 139 -54.67 -33.42 -38.77
CA VAL A 139 -53.58 -33.69 -39.73
C VAL A 139 -54.01 -34.71 -40.77
N SER A 140 -53.44 -34.62 -41.98
CA SER A 140 -53.81 -35.45 -43.14
C SER A 140 -52.59 -36.12 -43.78
N TYR A 141 -52.77 -37.34 -44.28
CA TYR A 141 -51.72 -38.18 -44.91
C TYR A 141 -52.25 -38.95 -46.12
N THR A 142 -51.38 -39.47 -47.01
CA THR A 142 -51.73 -39.74 -48.43
C THR A 142 -52.41 -41.06 -48.77
N SER A 143 -52.21 -42.19 -48.08
CA SER A 143 -52.82 -43.48 -48.53
C SER A 143 -53.02 -44.57 -47.46
N PRO A 144 -54.28 -44.90 -47.08
CA PRO A 144 -55.50 -44.20 -47.51
C PRO A 144 -55.45 -42.74 -47.05
N ASN A 145 -56.06 -41.84 -47.84
CA ASN A 145 -56.22 -40.45 -47.42
C ASN A 145 -57.04 -40.45 -46.13
N LYS A 146 -56.37 -40.21 -45.00
CA LYS A 146 -56.95 -40.37 -43.67
C LYS A 146 -56.76 -39.10 -42.88
N TYR A 147 -57.88 -38.64 -42.36
CA TYR A 147 -58.04 -37.45 -41.55
C TYR A 147 -57.97 -37.86 -40.08
N TYR A 148 -56.94 -37.39 -39.38
CA TYR A 148 -56.81 -37.57 -37.94
C TYR A 148 -57.20 -36.27 -37.27
N THR A 149 -58.38 -36.26 -36.66
CA THR A 149 -59.00 -35.06 -36.11
C THR A 149 -59.30 -35.21 -34.64
N PHE A 150 -59.36 -34.07 -33.96
CA PHE A 150 -60.13 -33.92 -32.75
C PHE A 150 -61.31 -32.98 -32.99
N PRO A 151 -62.36 -33.04 -32.16
CA PRO A 151 -63.38 -32.02 -32.14
C PRO A 151 -62.75 -30.63 -32.05
N PHE A 152 -63.44 -29.59 -32.46
CA PHE A 152 -62.97 -28.21 -32.41
C PHE A 152 -64.19 -27.31 -32.20
N SER A 153 -64.05 -26.20 -31.51
CA SER A 153 -65.12 -25.23 -31.34
C SER A 153 -64.73 -23.97 -32.08
N GLN A 154 -65.65 -23.41 -32.89
CA GLN A 154 -65.37 -22.17 -33.61
C GLN A 154 -65.04 -21.06 -32.62
N ASN A 155 -64.08 -20.22 -32.99
CA ASN A 155 -63.59 -19.10 -32.17
C ASN A 155 -63.06 -19.53 -30.79
N ASP A 156 -62.67 -20.79 -30.60
CA ASP A 156 -62.03 -21.26 -29.37
C ASP A 156 -60.53 -21.41 -29.59
N PRO A 157 -59.70 -20.54 -28.96
CA PRO A 157 -58.26 -20.67 -28.94
C PRO A 157 -57.80 -22.10 -28.64
N THR A 158 -57.06 -22.68 -29.57
CA THR A 158 -56.60 -24.06 -29.45
C THR A 158 -55.11 -24.13 -29.68
N ILE A 159 -54.41 -24.76 -28.74
CA ILE A 159 -53.06 -25.28 -28.96
C ILE A 159 -53.24 -26.64 -29.63
N PHE A 160 -52.84 -26.78 -30.90
CA PHE A 160 -52.81 -28.06 -31.61
C PHE A 160 -51.36 -28.47 -31.84
N GLN A 161 -51.05 -29.74 -31.58
CA GLN A 161 -49.71 -30.29 -31.76
C GLN A 161 -49.74 -31.65 -32.45
N PHE A 162 -48.69 -31.96 -33.21
CA PHE A 162 -48.44 -33.32 -33.68
C PHE A 162 -46.95 -33.62 -33.78
N HIS A 163 -46.61 -34.90 -33.64
CA HIS A 163 -45.26 -35.42 -33.57
C HIS A 163 -45.20 -36.73 -34.37
N THR A 164 -44.31 -36.80 -35.35
CA THR A 164 -44.12 -38.00 -36.17
C THR A 164 -42.64 -38.31 -36.39
N ASP A 165 -42.34 -39.60 -36.50
CA ASP A 165 -41.05 -40.09 -36.98
C ASP A 165 -40.91 -39.98 -38.51
N ASN A 166 -39.72 -40.34 -39.01
CA ASN A 166 -39.33 -40.22 -40.42
C ASN A 166 -39.64 -41.47 -41.25
N SER A 167 -40.33 -42.47 -40.70
CA SER A 167 -40.67 -43.70 -41.42
C SER A 167 -41.51 -43.33 -42.64
N PHE A 168 -41.19 -43.71 -43.87
CA PHE A 168 -41.99 -43.21 -45.01
C PHE A 168 -43.47 -43.61 -44.95
N THR A 169 -43.74 -44.84 -44.49
CA THR A 169 -45.08 -45.45 -44.32
C THR A 169 -45.16 -46.10 -42.94
N GLY A 170 -46.30 -46.00 -42.25
CA GLY A 170 -46.53 -46.73 -40.99
C GLY A 170 -45.78 -46.19 -39.77
N GLY A 171 -45.32 -44.93 -39.80
CA GLY A 171 -44.66 -44.31 -38.64
C GLY A 171 -45.62 -43.96 -37.50
N LEU A 172 -45.07 -43.72 -36.31
CA LEU A 172 -45.83 -43.24 -35.17
C LEU A 172 -46.26 -41.79 -35.40
N LEU A 173 -47.53 -41.51 -35.12
CA LEU A 173 -48.10 -40.17 -35.07
C LEU A 173 -48.79 -39.98 -33.72
N GLU A 174 -48.24 -39.08 -32.94
CA GLU A 174 -48.87 -38.55 -31.74
C GLU A 174 -49.43 -37.18 -32.07
N TYR A 175 -50.68 -36.93 -31.75
CA TYR A 175 -51.29 -35.63 -31.97
C TYR A 175 -52.24 -35.32 -30.84
N GLY A 176 -52.32 -34.05 -30.49
CA GLY A 176 -53.06 -33.59 -29.34
C GLY A 176 -53.57 -32.17 -29.55
N ARG A 177 -54.58 -31.82 -28.76
CA ARG A 177 -55.02 -30.44 -28.64
C ARG A 177 -55.45 -30.10 -27.22
N ALA A 178 -55.31 -28.84 -26.88
CA ALA A 178 -55.84 -28.27 -25.65
C ALA A 178 -56.50 -26.92 -25.94
N ASN A 179 -57.68 -26.72 -25.36
CA ASN A 179 -58.46 -25.49 -25.47
C ASN A 179 -59.15 -25.18 -24.12
N SER A 180 -60.02 -24.17 -24.10
CA SER A 180 -60.69 -23.69 -22.87
C SER A 180 -61.50 -24.76 -22.12
N ALA A 181 -61.95 -25.83 -22.78
CA ALA A 181 -62.87 -26.81 -22.21
C ALA A 181 -62.43 -28.29 -22.28
N ARG A 182 -61.43 -28.63 -23.11
CA ARG A 182 -61.06 -30.01 -23.42
C ARG A 182 -59.56 -30.18 -23.63
N ARG A 183 -59.09 -31.38 -23.31
CA ARG A 183 -57.74 -31.89 -23.58
C ARG A 183 -57.89 -33.23 -24.26
N ASP A 184 -57.45 -33.31 -25.51
CA ASP A 184 -57.53 -34.54 -26.31
C ASP A 184 -56.11 -34.92 -26.74
N ASN A 185 -55.73 -36.19 -26.59
CA ASN A 185 -54.44 -36.73 -27.05
C ASN A 185 -54.64 -38.12 -27.63
N SER A 186 -53.91 -38.46 -28.70
CA SER A 186 -54.01 -39.75 -29.37
C SER A 186 -52.68 -40.15 -30.00
N THR A 187 -52.37 -41.44 -29.88
CA THR A 187 -51.20 -42.06 -30.49
C THR A 187 -51.66 -43.13 -31.46
N ILE A 188 -51.27 -42.99 -32.73
CA ILE A 188 -51.71 -43.84 -33.83
C ILE A 188 -50.57 -44.09 -34.82
N THR A 189 -50.81 -44.99 -35.77
CA THR A 189 -49.91 -45.21 -36.90
C THR A 189 -50.35 -44.39 -38.11
N ARG A 190 -49.46 -43.52 -38.60
CA ARG A 190 -49.62 -42.75 -39.83
C ARG A 190 -49.63 -43.67 -41.06
N THR A 191 -50.34 -43.26 -42.10
CA THR A 191 -50.35 -44.00 -43.37
C THR A 191 -49.06 -43.77 -44.17
N ALA A 192 -48.90 -42.64 -44.86
CA ALA A 192 -47.70 -42.26 -45.61
C ALA A 192 -47.53 -40.74 -45.68
N LEU A 193 -46.30 -40.23 -45.84
CA LEU A 193 -46.02 -38.79 -45.92
C LEU A 193 -46.62 -38.14 -47.18
N LEU A 194 -46.89 -36.84 -47.12
CA LEU A 194 -47.27 -36.03 -48.29
C LEU A 194 -46.04 -35.71 -49.17
N SER A 195 -46.28 -35.06 -50.32
CA SER A 195 -45.20 -34.57 -51.20
C SER A 195 -45.63 -33.28 -51.91
N ASN A 196 -45.88 -32.25 -51.12
CA ASN A 196 -46.32 -30.94 -51.61
C ASN A 196 -45.15 -30.14 -52.18
N SER A 197 -45.38 -29.34 -53.19
CA SER A 197 -44.32 -28.60 -53.88
C SER A 197 -43.93 -27.28 -53.20
N ILE A 198 -44.75 -26.78 -52.26
CA ILE A 198 -44.48 -25.56 -51.49
C ILE A 198 -44.91 -25.72 -50.04
N SER A 199 -44.37 -24.85 -49.18
CA SER A 199 -44.76 -24.74 -47.77
C SER A 199 -45.45 -23.40 -47.53
N THR A 200 -46.62 -23.41 -46.91
CA THR A 200 -47.43 -22.21 -46.69
C THR A 200 -48.11 -22.21 -45.32
N VAL A 201 -48.44 -21.02 -44.83
CA VAL A 201 -49.32 -20.77 -43.68
C VAL A 201 -50.61 -20.17 -44.24
N GLY A 202 -51.76 -20.60 -43.72
CA GLY A 202 -53.06 -20.04 -44.10
C GLY A 202 -53.68 -20.61 -45.38
N THR A 203 -53.12 -21.67 -45.99
CA THR A 203 -53.80 -22.39 -47.08
C THR A 203 -53.40 -23.86 -47.18
N LEU A 204 -54.29 -24.70 -47.72
CA LEU A 204 -53.90 -25.98 -48.32
C LEU A 204 -53.49 -25.78 -49.78
N VAL A 205 -52.62 -26.66 -50.28
CA VAL A 205 -52.19 -26.65 -51.69
C VAL A 205 -52.55 -27.96 -52.37
N ASN A 206 -52.83 -27.89 -53.68
CA ASN A 206 -52.97 -29.08 -54.50
C ASN A 206 -51.59 -29.64 -54.92
N SER A 207 -51.58 -30.75 -55.66
CA SER A 207 -50.35 -31.39 -56.14
C SER A 207 -49.51 -30.53 -57.09
N SER A 208 -50.07 -29.46 -57.68
CA SER A 208 -49.33 -28.49 -58.50
C SER A 208 -48.81 -27.29 -57.70
N GLY A 209 -49.02 -27.25 -56.38
CA GLY A 209 -48.61 -26.15 -55.51
C GLY A 209 -49.52 -24.92 -55.55
N SER A 210 -50.72 -25.05 -56.13
CA SER A 210 -51.70 -23.96 -56.13
C SER A 210 -52.49 -23.94 -54.82
N PRO A 211 -52.66 -22.77 -54.16
CA PRO A 211 -53.55 -22.60 -53.02
C PRO A 211 -55.00 -22.98 -53.38
N ILE A 212 -55.66 -23.77 -52.53
CA ILE A 212 -57.02 -24.28 -52.81
C ILE A 212 -58.01 -24.15 -51.65
N ARG A 213 -57.57 -23.91 -50.41
CA ARG A 213 -58.42 -23.84 -49.21
C ARG A 213 -57.80 -22.88 -48.20
N PHE A 214 -58.27 -21.63 -48.20
CA PHE A 214 -57.70 -20.55 -47.39
C PHE A 214 -58.25 -20.57 -45.96
N GLN A 215 -57.37 -20.30 -44.99
CA GLN A 215 -57.74 -20.15 -43.58
C GLN A 215 -58.76 -19.03 -43.42
N ASN A 216 -59.76 -19.28 -42.59
CA ASN A 216 -60.71 -18.27 -42.13
C ASN A 216 -60.65 -18.27 -40.61
N GLY A 217 -59.95 -17.29 -40.05
CA GLY A 217 -59.62 -17.19 -38.64
C GLY A 217 -58.13 -16.95 -38.39
N GLU A 218 -57.77 -16.96 -37.12
CA GLU A 218 -56.54 -16.37 -36.63
C GLU A 218 -55.48 -17.41 -36.25
N ILE A 219 -54.22 -17.10 -36.53
CA ILE A 219 -53.05 -17.88 -36.12
C ILE A 219 -52.11 -16.95 -35.34
N SER A 220 -51.80 -17.29 -34.08
CA SER A 220 -50.90 -16.48 -33.25
C SER A 220 -49.46 -16.99 -33.22
N GLU A 221 -49.26 -18.31 -33.19
CA GLU A 221 -47.89 -18.87 -33.09
C GLU A 221 -47.79 -20.21 -33.81
N ILE A 222 -46.68 -20.43 -34.52
CA ILE A 222 -46.32 -21.69 -35.18
C ILE A 222 -44.88 -22.04 -34.81
N ILE A 223 -44.68 -23.24 -34.28
CA ILE A 223 -43.36 -23.77 -33.93
C ILE A 223 -43.18 -25.11 -34.66
N ILE A 224 -42.08 -25.26 -35.39
CA ILE A 224 -41.75 -26.47 -36.15
C ILE A 224 -40.33 -26.91 -35.77
N PHE A 225 -40.21 -28.14 -35.27
CA PHE A 225 -38.91 -28.79 -35.06
C PHE A 225 -38.64 -29.81 -36.15
N ASN A 226 -37.38 -29.94 -36.54
CA ASN A 226 -36.91 -30.97 -37.49
C ASN A 226 -36.61 -32.31 -36.79
N ARG A 227 -37.24 -32.59 -35.63
CA ARG A 227 -37.15 -33.86 -34.89
C ARG A 227 -38.44 -34.14 -34.13
N ARG A 228 -38.62 -35.40 -33.73
CA ARG A 228 -39.66 -35.77 -32.77
C ARG A 228 -39.18 -35.42 -31.36
N LEU A 229 -39.84 -34.47 -30.70
CA LEU A 229 -39.56 -34.09 -29.32
C LEU A 229 -39.98 -35.20 -28.35
N ASN A 230 -39.25 -35.36 -27.24
CA ASN A 230 -39.61 -36.25 -26.14
C ASN A 230 -40.75 -35.64 -25.29
N SER A 231 -41.32 -36.42 -24.37
CA SER A 231 -42.52 -36.02 -23.62
C SER A 231 -42.25 -34.83 -22.71
N ALA A 232 -41.08 -34.74 -22.08
CA ALA A 232 -40.68 -33.61 -21.25
C ALA A 232 -40.64 -32.30 -22.06
N GLU A 233 -39.98 -32.31 -23.22
CA GLU A 233 -39.90 -31.16 -24.13
C GLU A 233 -41.29 -30.71 -24.61
N ARG A 234 -42.17 -31.66 -24.96
CA ARG A 234 -43.56 -31.35 -25.36
C ARG A 234 -44.36 -30.70 -24.22
N ASN A 235 -44.16 -31.17 -22.99
CA ASN A 235 -44.79 -30.62 -21.80
C ASN A 235 -44.31 -29.18 -21.52
N ILE A 236 -43.01 -28.92 -21.67
CA ILE A 236 -42.41 -27.59 -21.50
C ILE A 236 -42.93 -26.61 -22.57
N ILE A 237 -42.94 -26.99 -23.85
CA ILE A 237 -43.54 -26.16 -24.92
C ILE A 237 -45.02 -25.90 -24.65
N SER A 238 -45.75 -26.91 -24.20
CA SER A 238 -47.16 -26.76 -23.86
C SER A 238 -47.34 -25.74 -22.73
N ALA A 239 -46.52 -25.81 -21.66
CA ALA A 239 -46.54 -24.85 -20.56
C ALA A 239 -46.22 -23.42 -21.02
N TYR A 240 -45.20 -23.25 -21.88
CA TYR A 240 -44.86 -21.98 -22.51
C TYR A 240 -46.05 -21.37 -23.27
N LEU A 241 -46.67 -22.13 -24.18
CA LEU A 241 -47.81 -21.64 -24.97
C LEU A 241 -49.04 -21.40 -24.10
N GLY A 242 -49.33 -22.29 -23.14
CA GLY A 242 -50.47 -22.14 -22.24
C GLY A 242 -50.35 -20.91 -21.35
N SER A 243 -49.17 -20.66 -20.81
CA SER A 243 -48.86 -19.46 -20.03
C SER A 243 -49.03 -18.19 -20.84
N LYS A 244 -48.47 -18.17 -22.05
CA LYS A 244 -48.50 -16.99 -22.93
C LYS A 244 -49.91 -16.64 -23.39
N PHE A 245 -50.70 -17.63 -23.82
CA PHE A 245 -52.04 -17.41 -24.40
C PHE A 245 -53.18 -17.62 -23.42
N SER A 246 -52.90 -17.92 -22.14
CA SER A 246 -53.93 -18.27 -21.15
C SER A 246 -54.88 -19.38 -21.63
N VAL A 247 -54.34 -20.38 -22.33
CA VAL A 247 -55.07 -21.56 -22.81
C VAL A 247 -54.68 -22.75 -21.97
N ASN A 248 -55.62 -23.65 -21.68
CA ASN A 248 -55.28 -24.90 -20.99
C ASN A 248 -54.21 -25.66 -21.78
N THR A 249 -53.33 -26.35 -21.08
CA THR A 249 -52.29 -27.20 -21.65
C THR A 249 -52.69 -28.66 -21.51
N LEU A 250 -52.07 -29.57 -22.27
CA LEU A 250 -52.30 -31.01 -22.09
C LEU A 250 -51.91 -31.48 -20.68
N ASN A 251 -50.80 -30.93 -20.16
CA ASN A 251 -50.31 -31.10 -18.80
C ASN A 251 -49.89 -29.74 -18.24
N THR A 252 -50.21 -29.43 -16.99
CA THR A 252 -49.91 -28.13 -16.36
C THR A 252 -48.71 -28.29 -15.41
N TYR A 253 -47.56 -27.78 -15.85
CA TYR A 253 -46.29 -27.77 -15.09
C TYR A 253 -45.82 -26.34 -14.75
N TYR A 254 -46.68 -25.35 -14.97
CA TYR A 254 -46.44 -23.96 -14.58
C TYR A 254 -47.76 -23.31 -14.17
N SER A 255 -47.84 -22.88 -12.92
CA SER A 255 -49.07 -22.41 -12.26
C SER A 255 -49.08 -20.89 -12.02
N HIS A 256 -47.94 -20.21 -12.16
CA HIS A 256 -47.78 -18.79 -11.81
C HIS A 256 -48.15 -17.80 -12.92
N ILE A 257 -49.06 -18.19 -13.81
CA ILE A 257 -49.45 -17.46 -15.02
C ILE A 257 -50.16 -16.11 -14.75
N SER A 258 -50.61 -15.83 -13.53
CA SER A 258 -51.27 -14.55 -13.24
C SER A 258 -50.29 -13.40 -13.01
N THR A 259 -49.02 -13.70 -12.75
CA THR A 259 -48.00 -12.70 -12.38
C THR A 259 -46.71 -12.85 -13.17
N HIS A 260 -46.35 -14.08 -13.56
CA HIS A 260 -45.06 -14.41 -14.18
C HIS A 260 -45.24 -15.25 -15.45
N ASN A 261 -46.14 -14.85 -16.35
CA ASN A 261 -46.48 -15.65 -17.52
C ASN A 261 -45.55 -15.49 -18.72
N PHE A 262 -44.60 -14.55 -18.66
CA PHE A 262 -43.75 -14.21 -19.79
C PHE A 262 -42.57 -15.18 -19.91
N GLU A 263 -42.31 -15.55 -21.18
CA GLU A 263 -41.18 -16.38 -21.62
C GLU A 263 -40.95 -17.65 -20.78
N VAL A 264 -42.00 -18.34 -20.32
CA VAL A 264 -41.84 -19.55 -19.49
C VAL A 264 -40.92 -20.56 -20.17
N PHE A 265 -39.89 -21.02 -19.47
CA PHE A 265 -38.90 -22.01 -19.92
C PHE A 265 -38.59 -23.00 -18.80
N GLY A 266 -38.02 -24.16 -19.11
CA GLY A 266 -37.72 -25.10 -18.05
C GLY A 266 -36.96 -26.34 -18.43
N ILE A 267 -36.53 -27.08 -17.41
CA ILE A 267 -35.93 -28.40 -17.50
C ILE A 267 -36.91 -29.45 -16.97
N GLY A 268 -36.76 -30.69 -17.44
CA GLY A 268 -37.63 -31.78 -17.02
C GLY A 268 -37.24 -33.11 -17.63
N GLN A 269 -37.73 -34.20 -17.06
CA GLN A 269 -37.43 -35.53 -17.58
C GLN A 269 -38.64 -36.44 -17.57
N GLU A 270 -38.76 -37.23 -18.64
CA GLU A 270 -39.74 -38.29 -18.79
C GLU A 270 -39.06 -39.59 -19.26
N SER A 271 -39.82 -40.68 -19.26
CA SER A 271 -39.30 -42.01 -19.64
C SER A 271 -38.71 -42.08 -21.06
N ASP A 272 -39.08 -41.15 -21.96
CA ASP A 272 -38.61 -41.10 -23.35
C ASP A 272 -37.55 -40.02 -23.61
N GLY A 273 -37.12 -39.26 -22.60
CA GLY A 273 -36.04 -38.27 -22.72
C GLY A 273 -36.12 -37.13 -21.71
N ALA A 274 -35.07 -36.31 -21.68
CA ALA A 274 -34.96 -35.17 -20.78
C ALA A 274 -34.65 -33.87 -21.55
N ASN A 275 -35.00 -32.75 -20.93
CA ASN A 275 -34.47 -31.42 -21.22
C ASN A 275 -33.62 -30.96 -20.03
N THR A 276 -32.31 -30.87 -20.18
CA THR A 276 -31.38 -30.67 -19.05
C THR A 276 -30.82 -29.24 -18.93
N ASN A 277 -31.09 -28.38 -19.92
CA ASN A 277 -30.78 -26.96 -19.89
C ASN A 277 -31.86 -26.17 -20.66
N ALA A 278 -32.15 -24.95 -20.21
CA ALA A 278 -33.16 -24.11 -20.82
C ALA A 278 -32.87 -22.63 -20.56
N GLN A 279 -33.01 -21.79 -21.58
CA GLN A 279 -32.89 -20.33 -21.48
C GLN A 279 -34.12 -19.62 -22.07
N GLY A 280 -34.58 -20.09 -23.24
CA GLY A 280 -35.54 -19.32 -24.02
C GLY A 280 -34.90 -18.06 -24.61
N THR A 281 -35.69 -17.00 -24.78
CA THR A 281 -35.24 -15.73 -25.39
C THR A 281 -34.72 -14.70 -24.39
N GLY A 282 -34.90 -14.96 -23.10
CA GLY A 282 -34.46 -14.09 -22.03
C GLY A 282 -32.98 -14.22 -21.68
N ILE A 283 -32.59 -13.58 -20.59
CA ILE A 283 -31.20 -13.54 -20.12
C ILE A 283 -30.85 -14.62 -19.09
N VAL A 284 -31.80 -15.48 -18.71
CA VAL A 284 -31.62 -16.47 -17.64
C VAL A 284 -31.58 -17.87 -18.24
N GLU A 285 -30.50 -18.61 -17.99
CA GLU A 285 -30.39 -20.03 -18.27
C GLU A 285 -30.39 -20.83 -16.97
N ILE A 286 -31.13 -21.94 -16.95
CA ILE A 286 -31.05 -22.96 -15.91
C ILE A 286 -30.47 -24.25 -16.47
N SER A 287 -29.64 -24.93 -15.68
CA SER A 287 -28.99 -26.18 -16.08
C SER A 287 -28.52 -27.01 -14.89
N ASN A 288 -27.87 -28.15 -15.15
CA ASN A 288 -27.14 -28.95 -14.15
C ASN A 288 -27.96 -29.37 -12.92
N ALA A 289 -29.23 -29.74 -13.14
CA ALA A 289 -30.06 -30.33 -12.09
C ALA A 289 -29.40 -31.57 -11.47
N SER A 290 -29.26 -31.58 -10.14
CA SER A 290 -28.49 -32.62 -9.44
C SER A 290 -29.22 -33.97 -9.30
N THR A 291 -30.56 -33.99 -9.39
CA THR A 291 -31.36 -35.23 -9.24
C THR A 291 -32.51 -35.35 -10.23
N LEU A 292 -32.41 -34.79 -11.44
CA LEU A 292 -33.49 -34.81 -12.45
C LEU A 292 -33.89 -36.25 -12.84
N GLY A 293 -35.06 -36.70 -12.40
CA GLY A 293 -35.65 -38.00 -12.68
C GLY A 293 -36.97 -37.92 -13.45
N ASN A 294 -37.53 -39.08 -13.81
CA ASN A 294 -38.78 -39.14 -14.56
C ASN A 294 -39.95 -38.53 -13.76
N GLY A 295 -40.62 -37.54 -14.36
CA GLY A 295 -41.70 -36.77 -13.75
C GLY A 295 -41.23 -35.52 -12.99
N ASP A 296 -39.92 -35.27 -12.89
CA ASP A 296 -39.39 -34.04 -12.31
C ASP A 296 -39.39 -32.91 -13.34
N TYR A 297 -39.80 -31.71 -12.92
CA TYR A 297 -39.78 -30.49 -13.74
C TYR A 297 -39.39 -29.28 -12.89
N LEU A 298 -38.68 -28.33 -13.50
CA LEU A 298 -38.45 -27.00 -12.96
C LEU A 298 -38.66 -25.99 -14.08
N LEU A 299 -39.71 -25.18 -13.98
CA LEU A 299 -40.06 -24.15 -14.95
C LEU A 299 -39.94 -22.77 -14.30
N ILE A 300 -39.50 -21.77 -15.07
CA ILE A 300 -39.35 -20.39 -14.65
C ILE A 300 -40.06 -19.49 -15.66
N GLY A 301 -40.84 -18.52 -15.18
CA GLY A 301 -41.35 -17.39 -15.97
C GLY A 301 -41.06 -16.07 -15.28
N HIS A 302 -41.24 -14.95 -15.99
CA HIS A 302 -40.98 -13.62 -15.45
C HIS A 302 -42.19 -12.68 -15.53
N ASP A 303 -42.14 -11.61 -14.74
CA ASP A 303 -43.18 -10.56 -14.63
C ASP A 303 -43.12 -9.48 -15.73
N ASN A 304 -42.06 -9.49 -16.53
CA ASN A 304 -41.77 -8.49 -17.57
C ASN A 304 -41.57 -7.07 -17.01
N GLY A 305 -41.02 -6.98 -15.78
CA GLY A 305 -40.67 -5.72 -15.11
C GLY A 305 -39.51 -4.95 -15.75
N GLY A 306 -38.79 -5.57 -16.69
CA GLY A 306 -37.65 -4.97 -17.40
C GLY A 306 -36.31 -5.02 -16.64
N LEU A 307 -35.22 -4.87 -17.38
CA LEU A 307 -33.84 -5.02 -16.87
C LEU A 307 -33.22 -3.72 -16.33
N SER A 308 -34.01 -2.65 -16.15
CA SER A 308 -33.56 -1.49 -15.39
C SER A 308 -33.46 -1.83 -13.90
N THR A 309 -32.63 -1.10 -13.16
CA THR A 309 -32.40 -1.38 -11.74
C THR A 309 -33.32 -0.55 -10.83
N THR A 310 -33.52 -1.05 -9.61
CA THR A 310 -34.25 -0.40 -8.52
C THR A 310 -33.49 -0.55 -7.20
N THR A 311 -33.57 0.47 -6.36
CA THR A 311 -33.07 0.45 -4.97
C THR A 311 -34.10 -0.10 -3.97
N SER A 312 -35.31 -0.46 -4.45
CA SER A 312 -36.32 -1.14 -3.65
C SER A 312 -35.91 -2.59 -3.41
N VAL A 313 -34.99 -2.77 -2.47
CA VAL A 313 -34.44 -4.04 -2.05
C VAL A 313 -34.04 -3.96 -0.58
N GLY A 314 -34.02 -5.10 0.11
CA GLY A 314 -33.49 -5.21 1.46
C GLY A 314 -32.04 -4.75 1.51
N SER A 315 -31.80 -3.58 2.11
CA SER A 315 -30.47 -2.94 2.18
C SER A 315 -29.42 -3.74 2.93
N ALA A 316 -29.84 -4.76 3.70
CA ALA A 316 -28.91 -5.70 4.32
C ALA A 316 -28.26 -6.65 3.29
N TYR A 317 -28.90 -6.87 2.15
CA TYR A 317 -28.51 -7.88 1.16
C TYR A 317 -28.04 -7.28 -0.16
N ALA A 318 -28.55 -6.11 -0.55
CA ALA A 318 -28.21 -5.48 -1.81
C ALA A 318 -28.37 -3.95 -1.77
N SER A 319 -27.64 -3.25 -2.65
CA SER A 319 -27.80 -1.83 -2.92
C SER A 319 -28.87 -1.57 -3.99
N ASN A 320 -28.91 -2.41 -5.02
CA ASN A 320 -29.92 -2.38 -6.07
C ASN A 320 -30.08 -3.76 -6.76
N ARG A 321 -31.21 -3.95 -7.43
CA ARG A 321 -31.57 -5.17 -8.17
C ARG A 321 -32.25 -4.86 -9.50
N PHE A 322 -32.40 -5.84 -10.39
CA PHE A 322 -33.32 -5.69 -11.53
C PHE A 322 -34.76 -5.47 -11.07
N ASN A 323 -35.53 -4.68 -11.84
CA ASN A 323 -36.98 -4.56 -11.67
C ASN A 323 -37.69 -5.88 -11.99
N GLN A 324 -37.25 -6.55 -13.07
CA GLN A 324 -37.75 -7.86 -13.46
C GLN A 324 -37.48 -8.92 -12.40
N THR A 325 -38.50 -9.70 -12.11
CA THR A 325 -38.44 -10.85 -11.21
C THR A 325 -38.84 -12.11 -11.95
N TRP A 326 -38.24 -13.23 -11.55
CA TRP A 326 -38.53 -14.55 -12.09
C TRP A 326 -39.14 -15.40 -10.99
N ARG A 327 -40.04 -16.31 -11.37
CA ARG A 327 -40.72 -17.19 -10.42
C ARG A 327 -40.64 -18.64 -10.87
N ALA A 328 -40.23 -19.50 -9.94
CA ALA A 328 -40.03 -20.92 -10.19
C ALA A 328 -41.27 -21.74 -9.84
N ASP A 329 -41.60 -22.72 -10.67
CA ASP A 329 -42.56 -23.79 -10.41
C ASP A 329 -41.80 -25.12 -10.40
N VAL A 330 -41.84 -25.83 -9.26
CA VAL A 330 -41.03 -27.03 -9.02
C VAL A 330 -41.94 -28.23 -8.84
N THR A 331 -41.88 -29.18 -9.78
CA THR A 331 -42.61 -30.45 -9.70
C THR A 331 -41.68 -31.56 -9.24
N ASN A 332 -42.08 -32.29 -8.19
CA ASN A 332 -41.31 -33.37 -7.57
C ASN A 332 -39.93 -32.92 -7.06
N THR A 333 -38.83 -33.60 -7.41
CA THR A 333 -37.52 -33.37 -6.76
C THR A 333 -36.35 -33.27 -7.77
N PRO A 334 -36.30 -32.19 -8.58
CA PRO A 334 -35.21 -32.00 -9.56
C PRO A 334 -33.84 -31.73 -8.92
N GLY A 335 -33.80 -31.43 -7.61
CA GLY A 335 -32.58 -31.12 -6.87
C GLY A 335 -32.16 -29.67 -7.01
N THR A 336 -30.86 -29.41 -6.90
CA THR A 336 -30.25 -28.08 -7.11
C THR A 336 -29.91 -27.86 -8.57
N ILE A 337 -29.95 -26.61 -9.03
CA ILE A 337 -29.62 -26.20 -10.41
C ILE A 337 -28.50 -25.15 -10.43
N ASP A 338 -27.90 -24.98 -11.60
CA ASP A 338 -27.10 -23.78 -11.89
C ASP A 338 -27.99 -22.74 -12.59
N ILE A 339 -27.88 -21.49 -12.15
CA ILE A 339 -28.56 -20.34 -12.75
C ILE A 339 -27.52 -19.39 -13.32
N LYS A 340 -27.63 -19.08 -14.62
CA LYS A 340 -26.72 -18.19 -15.32
C LYS A 340 -27.46 -16.99 -15.88
N PHE A 341 -26.92 -15.80 -15.67
CA PHE A 341 -27.39 -14.57 -16.30
C PHE A 341 -26.43 -14.11 -17.39
N PHE A 342 -26.97 -13.78 -18.56
CA PHE A 342 -26.25 -13.14 -19.66
C PHE A 342 -26.40 -11.62 -19.56
N LEU A 343 -25.30 -10.92 -19.29
CA LEU A 343 -25.31 -9.50 -18.89
C LEU A 343 -24.95 -8.55 -20.03
N THR A 344 -24.76 -9.03 -21.25
CA THR A 344 -24.40 -8.16 -22.38
C THR A 344 -25.42 -7.05 -22.57
N GLY A 345 -24.94 -5.81 -22.47
CA GLY A 345 -25.77 -4.59 -22.52
C GLY A 345 -26.58 -4.29 -21.26
N ASN A 346 -26.49 -5.12 -20.21
CA ASN A 346 -27.26 -5.02 -18.96
C ASN A 346 -26.38 -5.15 -17.70
N ASN A 347 -25.07 -4.94 -17.82
CA ASN A 347 -24.15 -4.97 -16.69
C ASN A 347 -24.30 -3.69 -15.84
N PHE A 348 -24.64 -3.84 -14.56
CA PHE A 348 -24.93 -2.72 -13.64
C PHE A 348 -24.12 -2.75 -12.34
N ALA A 349 -23.21 -3.71 -12.17
CA ALA A 349 -22.28 -3.77 -11.05
C ALA A 349 -21.03 -2.90 -11.33
N VAL A 350 -20.48 -2.28 -10.28
CA VAL A 350 -19.22 -1.50 -10.40
C VAL A 350 -18.04 -2.46 -10.52
N ASP A 351 -18.02 -3.51 -9.69
CA ASP A 351 -17.11 -4.64 -9.80
C ASP A 351 -17.88 -5.96 -10.04
N PRO A 352 -18.21 -6.27 -11.30
CA PRO A 352 -18.97 -7.47 -11.67
C PRO A 352 -18.42 -8.78 -11.12
N ALA A 353 -17.11 -8.86 -10.84
CA ALA A 353 -16.48 -10.06 -10.32
C ALA A 353 -16.88 -10.38 -8.87
N ASN A 354 -17.17 -9.34 -8.08
CA ASN A 354 -17.35 -9.47 -6.63
C ASN A 354 -18.72 -8.97 -6.15
N ASP A 355 -19.41 -8.16 -6.95
CA ASP A 355 -20.60 -7.43 -6.51
C ASP A 355 -21.91 -8.17 -6.73
N TYR A 356 -22.03 -9.01 -7.76
CA TYR A 356 -23.30 -9.64 -8.09
C TYR A 356 -23.78 -10.62 -7.01
N ARG A 357 -25.09 -10.60 -6.78
CA ARG A 357 -25.81 -11.51 -5.88
C ARG A 357 -27.07 -12.03 -6.56
N LEU A 358 -27.39 -13.30 -6.34
CA LEU A 358 -28.69 -13.86 -6.63
C LEU A 358 -29.52 -13.81 -5.35
N LEU A 359 -30.62 -13.05 -5.37
CA LEU A 359 -31.54 -12.99 -4.24
C LEU A 359 -32.69 -13.97 -4.47
N ILE A 360 -33.06 -14.71 -3.42
CA ILE A 360 -34.21 -15.63 -3.42
C ILE A 360 -35.19 -15.18 -2.32
N ASP A 361 -36.42 -14.88 -2.72
CA ASP A 361 -37.54 -14.52 -1.85
C ASP A 361 -38.59 -15.63 -1.92
N ASN A 362 -38.88 -16.26 -0.79
CA ASN A 362 -39.79 -17.41 -0.70
C ASN A 362 -41.17 -17.05 -0.13
N THR A 363 -41.52 -15.77 -0.10
CA THR A 363 -42.75 -15.30 0.55
C THR A 363 -43.61 -14.41 -0.34
N THR A 364 -43.08 -13.29 -0.83
CA THR A 364 -43.90 -12.21 -1.41
C THR A 364 -43.39 -11.71 -2.76
N GLY A 365 -42.11 -11.94 -3.07
CA GLY A 365 -41.45 -11.35 -4.24
C GLY A 365 -41.16 -9.85 -4.11
N ALA A 366 -41.32 -9.28 -2.90
CA ALA A 366 -41.01 -7.88 -2.64
C ALA A 366 -39.49 -7.61 -2.57
N PHE A 367 -38.71 -8.63 -2.22
CA PHE A 367 -37.27 -8.55 -1.94
C PHE A 367 -36.92 -7.52 -0.86
N ASP A 368 -37.68 -7.47 0.23
CA ASP A 368 -37.35 -6.68 1.42
C ASP A 368 -36.50 -7.49 2.43
N ASN A 369 -35.99 -6.83 3.48
CA ASN A 369 -35.13 -7.48 4.48
C ASN A 369 -35.79 -8.66 5.20
N SER A 370 -37.13 -8.72 5.23
CA SER A 370 -37.88 -9.78 5.90
C SER A 370 -38.30 -10.91 4.96
N SER A 371 -38.33 -10.66 3.64
CA SER A 371 -38.77 -11.61 2.63
C SER A 371 -37.62 -12.34 1.93
N ILE A 372 -36.42 -11.74 1.89
CA ILE A 372 -35.22 -12.38 1.33
C ILE A 372 -34.78 -13.54 2.21
N SER A 373 -34.82 -14.74 1.65
CA SER A 373 -34.42 -15.98 2.33
C SER A 373 -32.95 -16.35 2.08
N GLN A 374 -32.41 -16.01 0.91
CA GLN A 374 -31.04 -16.30 0.51
C GLN A 374 -30.46 -15.17 -0.34
N SER A 375 -29.15 -14.93 -0.20
CA SER A 375 -28.34 -14.05 -1.04
C SER A 375 -27.06 -14.79 -1.41
N LEU A 376 -26.99 -15.29 -2.65
CA LEU A 376 -25.92 -16.17 -3.11
C LEU A 376 -24.88 -15.39 -3.93
N ILE A 377 -23.61 -15.80 -3.84
CA ILE A 377 -22.50 -15.24 -4.62
C ILE A 377 -22.34 -16.06 -5.90
N GLY A 378 -22.10 -15.39 -7.02
CA GLY A 378 -21.89 -16.02 -8.32
C GLY A 378 -20.45 -15.89 -8.80
N THR A 379 -20.11 -16.65 -9.85
CA THR A 379 -18.83 -16.58 -10.55
C THR A 379 -18.99 -15.80 -11.86
N TYR A 380 -18.31 -14.66 -11.98
CA TYR A 380 -18.37 -13.81 -13.18
C TYR A 380 -17.35 -14.26 -14.23
N ASN A 381 -17.78 -14.27 -15.48
CA ASN A 381 -16.93 -14.48 -16.66
C ASN A 381 -16.95 -13.21 -17.51
N ALA A 382 -15.83 -12.51 -17.54
CA ALA A 382 -15.67 -11.25 -18.25
C ALA A 382 -15.64 -11.37 -19.78
N ILE A 383 -15.35 -12.56 -20.33
CA ILE A 383 -15.29 -12.78 -21.79
C ILE A 383 -16.70 -12.87 -22.35
N ASP A 384 -17.54 -13.66 -21.69
CA ASP A 384 -18.92 -13.90 -22.13
C ASP A 384 -19.92 -12.91 -21.50
N GLU A 385 -19.45 -12.03 -20.60
CA GLU A 385 -20.25 -11.14 -19.76
C GLU A 385 -21.39 -11.91 -19.06
N THR A 386 -21.04 -13.00 -18.38
CA THR A 386 -22.01 -13.85 -17.67
C THR A 386 -21.71 -13.96 -16.18
N ILE A 387 -22.74 -14.15 -15.36
CA ILE A 387 -22.62 -14.49 -13.94
C ILE A 387 -23.35 -15.81 -13.69
N THR A 388 -22.66 -16.79 -13.08
CA THR A 388 -23.22 -18.13 -12.81
C THR A 388 -23.28 -18.39 -11.30
N PHE A 389 -24.45 -18.80 -10.83
CA PHE A 389 -24.69 -19.26 -9.46
C PHE A 389 -24.89 -20.77 -9.50
N THR A 390 -24.04 -21.52 -8.82
CA THR A 390 -24.06 -22.99 -8.87
C THR A 390 -24.74 -23.60 -7.65
N GLY A 391 -25.37 -24.76 -7.85
CA GLY A 391 -25.99 -25.51 -6.74
C GLY A 391 -27.14 -24.77 -6.03
N VAL A 392 -27.89 -23.95 -6.76
CA VAL A 392 -29.04 -23.19 -6.25
C VAL A 392 -30.20 -24.13 -5.97
N ALA A 393 -30.71 -24.10 -4.74
CA ALA A 393 -31.93 -24.82 -4.35
C ALA A 393 -33.13 -23.88 -4.49
N LEU A 394 -34.10 -24.27 -5.33
CA LEU A 394 -35.38 -23.58 -5.48
C LEU A 394 -36.53 -24.48 -5.02
N THR A 395 -37.52 -23.86 -4.41
CA THR A 395 -38.81 -24.46 -4.05
C THR A 395 -39.93 -23.87 -4.90
N ASP A 396 -41.06 -24.58 -4.96
CA ASP A 396 -42.23 -24.12 -5.71
C ASP A 396 -42.70 -22.76 -5.20
N GLY A 397 -42.84 -21.79 -6.12
CA GLY A 397 -43.28 -20.44 -5.82
C GLY A 397 -42.17 -19.44 -5.51
N ASP A 398 -40.89 -19.85 -5.42
CA ASP A 398 -39.77 -18.95 -5.12
C ASP A 398 -39.59 -17.86 -6.19
N TYR A 399 -39.32 -16.65 -5.74
CA TYR A 399 -38.96 -15.51 -6.56
C TYR A 399 -37.44 -15.33 -6.59
N ILE A 400 -36.89 -15.04 -7.77
CA ILE A 400 -35.46 -14.73 -7.93
C ILE A 400 -35.24 -13.43 -8.69
N THR A 401 -34.12 -12.76 -8.40
CA THR A 401 -33.63 -11.58 -9.13
C THR A 401 -32.11 -11.46 -9.00
N LEU A 402 -31.48 -10.83 -9.99
CA LEU A 402 -30.09 -10.42 -9.91
C LEU A 402 -29.97 -9.08 -9.19
N ALA A 403 -29.00 -8.95 -8.29
CA ALA A 403 -28.73 -7.78 -7.49
C ALA A 403 -27.23 -7.50 -7.34
N VAL A 404 -26.90 -6.34 -6.80
CA VAL A 404 -25.53 -5.95 -6.42
C VAL A 404 -25.47 -5.80 -4.90
N ARG A 405 -24.39 -6.28 -4.28
CA ARG A 405 -24.16 -6.21 -2.84
C ARG A 405 -24.26 -4.76 -2.31
N PRO A 406 -24.45 -4.56 -1.00
CA PRO A 406 -24.47 -3.22 -0.41
C PRO A 406 -23.13 -2.50 -0.58
N ASN A 407 -23.16 -1.21 -0.94
CA ASN A 407 -21.95 -0.37 -1.06
C ASN A 407 -21.47 0.19 0.29
N VAL A 408 -22.28 0.02 1.33
CA VAL A 408 -21.94 0.35 2.72
C VAL A 408 -21.81 -0.96 3.49
N ILE A 409 -20.61 -1.25 3.96
CA ILE A 409 -20.31 -2.43 4.76
C ILE A 409 -20.17 -2.00 6.21
N THR A 410 -20.94 -2.63 7.09
CA THR A 410 -20.97 -2.28 8.52
C THR A 410 -20.39 -3.43 9.33
N ALA A 411 -19.56 -3.14 10.34
CA ALA A 411 -19.10 -4.17 11.26
C ALA A 411 -20.27 -4.72 12.09
N VAL A 412 -20.48 -6.03 12.05
CA VAL A 412 -21.56 -6.75 12.76
C VAL A 412 -21.04 -7.52 13.98
N GLY A 413 -19.72 -7.72 14.06
CA GLY A 413 -19.02 -8.32 15.19
C GLY A 413 -17.69 -7.63 15.45
N ASP A 414 -17.06 -7.97 16.56
CA ASP A 414 -15.70 -7.52 16.87
C ASP A 414 -14.68 -8.47 16.21
N GLY A 415 -13.52 -7.95 15.85
CA GLY A 415 -12.38 -8.75 15.39
C GLY A 415 -11.64 -8.17 14.18
N ALA A 416 -10.92 -9.06 13.51
CA ALA A 416 -10.04 -8.79 12.37
C ALA A 416 -10.76 -8.15 11.17
N TRP A 417 -10.17 -7.13 10.57
CA TRP A 417 -10.62 -6.49 9.32
C TRP A 417 -10.67 -7.50 8.18
N ASN A 418 -9.66 -8.37 8.06
CA ASN A 418 -9.59 -9.34 6.97
C ASN A 418 -10.41 -10.62 7.21
N THR A 419 -11.31 -10.62 8.20
CA THR A 419 -12.24 -11.72 8.49
C THR A 419 -13.65 -11.43 7.95
N PRO A 420 -14.19 -12.22 7.00
CA PRO A 420 -15.53 -12.00 6.44
C PRO A 420 -16.68 -11.92 7.45
N ALA A 421 -16.57 -12.64 8.58
CA ALA A 421 -17.60 -12.66 9.61
C ALA A 421 -17.69 -11.36 10.44
N THR A 422 -16.67 -10.49 10.35
CA THR A 422 -16.68 -9.16 10.99
C THR A 422 -17.71 -8.23 10.32
N TRP A 423 -18.06 -8.48 9.06
CA TRP A 423 -18.73 -7.53 8.19
C TRP A 423 -20.11 -7.99 7.73
N SER A 424 -21.04 -7.03 7.59
CA SER A 424 -22.43 -7.28 7.18
C SER A 424 -22.57 -7.96 5.82
N CYS A 425 -21.62 -7.77 4.91
CA CYS A 425 -21.63 -8.40 3.59
C CYS A 425 -21.17 -9.86 3.59
N THR A 426 -20.74 -10.40 4.75
CA THR A 426 -20.06 -11.71 4.85
C THR A 426 -18.84 -11.83 3.92
N CYS A 427 -18.12 -10.71 3.76
CA CYS A 427 -17.01 -10.51 2.85
C CYS A 427 -15.98 -9.55 3.49
N VAL A 428 -14.79 -9.42 2.92
CA VAL A 428 -13.80 -8.41 3.36
C VAL A 428 -14.02 -7.11 2.57
N PRO A 429 -14.10 -5.93 3.21
CA PRO A 429 -14.20 -4.65 2.52
C PRO A 429 -13.04 -4.43 1.54
N THR A 430 -13.36 -3.91 0.37
CA THR A 430 -12.40 -3.56 -0.67
C THR A 430 -12.30 -2.05 -0.82
N SER A 431 -11.37 -1.58 -1.65
CA SER A 431 -11.13 -0.16 -1.93
C SER A 431 -12.30 0.58 -2.59
N THR A 432 -13.43 -0.08 -2.87
CA THR A 432 -14.66 0.52 -3.42
C THR A 432 -15.80 0.57 -2.40
N ASP A 433 -15.59 0.00 -1.21
CA ASP A 433 -16.62 -0.14 -0.20
C ASP A 433 -16.53 0.98 0.84
N ASN A 434 -17.65 1.63 1.15
CA ASN A 434 -17.71 2.52 2.30
C ASN A 434 -17.90 1.70 3.56
N VAL A 435 -17.04 1.89 4.55
CA VAL A 435 -17.02 1.09 5.77
C VAL A 435 -17.52 1.90 6.96
N VAL A 436 -18.39 1.27 7.77
CA VAL A 436 -18.86 1.83 9.03
C VAL A 436 -18.51 0.87 10.17
N ILE A 437 -17.85 1.37 11.20
CA ILE A 437 -17.63 0.66 12.46
C ILE A 437 -18.56 1.29 13.50
N PRO A 438 -19.75 0.69 13.74
CA PRO A 438 -20.74 1.25 14.64
C PRO A 438 -20.38 0.97 16.10
N SER A 439 -20.96 1.73 17.02
CA SER A 439 -20.84 1.44 18.45
C SER A 439 -21.47 0.09 18.83
N PRO A 440 -20.88 -0.71 19.75
CA PRO A 440 -19.62 -0.50 20.47
C PRO A 440 -18.46 -1.32 19.85
N ARG A 441 -18.42 -1.44 18.52
CA ARG A 441 -17.57 -2.43 17.84
C ARG A 441 -16.10 -2.08 17.90
N VAL A 442 -15.29 -3.13 17.99
CA VAL A 442 -13.82 -3.04 17.92
C VAL A 442 -13.35 -3.84 16.71
N VAL A 443 -12.72 -3.16 15.77
CA VAL A 443 -12.13 -3.79 14.58
C VAL A 443 -10.62 -3.62 14.60
N ASP A 444 -9.92 -4.73 14.37
CA ASP A 444 -8.47 -4.79 14.33
C ASP A 444 -8.01 -4.86 12.88
N VAL A 445 -7.22 -3.88 12.42
CA VAL A 445 -6.50 -4.00 11.15
C VAL A 445 -5.46 -5.10 11.32
N ASP A 446 -5.61 -6.20 10.58
CA ASP A 446 -4.82 -7.41 10.71
C ASP A 446 -4.41 -7.98 9.34
N GLY A 447 -3.18 -8.50 9.21
CA GLY A 447 -2.73 -9.11 7.95
C GLY A 447 -2.37 -8.08 6.87
N ALA A 448 -2.04 -8.53 5.65
CA ALA A 448 -1.64 -7.61 4.58
C ALA A 448 -2.72 -6.54 4.32
N THR A 449 -2.27 -5.40 3.76
CA THR A 449 -2.99 -4.13 3.58
C THR A 449 -4.52 -4.22 3.49
N ALA A 450 -5.21 -3.70 4.51
CA ALA A 450 -6.64 -3.44 4.49
C ALA A 450 -6.96 -2.25 3.57
N THR A 451 -8.12 -2.27 2.93
CA THR A 451 -8.55 -1.21 2.00
C THR A 451 -10.03 -0.87 2.18
N ALA A 452 -10.39 0.40 1.99
CA ALA A 452 -11.77 0.85 1.86
C ALA A 452 -11.86 2.04 0.89
N GLU A 453 -13.08 2.36 0.42
CA GLU A 453 -13.37 3.66 -0.16
C GLU A 453 -13.31 4.70 0.97
N GLY A 454 -14.40 4.90 1.72
CA GLY A 454 -14.41 5.71 2.95
C GLY A 454 -14.49 4.88 4.23
N LEU A 455 -14.12 5.49 5.36
CA LEU A 455 -14.27 4.88 6.69
C LEU A 455 -14.95 5.84 7.67
N THR A 456 -16.01 5.39 8.31
CA THR A 456 -16.65 6.05 9.45
C THR A 456 -16.52 5.19 10.71
N ILE A 457 -16.00 5.79 11.80
CA ILE A 457 -15.90 5.16 13.12
C ILE A 457 -16.86 5.90 14.05
N ASP A 458 -17.94 5.25 14.47
CA ASP A 458 -18.96 5.88 15.32
C ASP A 458 -18.48 6.09 16.76
N ALA A 459 -19.14 7.00 17.48
CA ALA A 459 -18.85 7.27 18.88
C ALA A 459 -18.97 6.00 19.74
N GLY A 460 -17.91 5.67 20.48
CA GLY A 460 -17.82 4.44 21.27
C GLY A 460 -17.38 3.19 20.51
N ALA A 461 -17.02 3.33 19.23
CA ALA A 461 -16.36 2.28 18.45
C ALA A 461 -14.85 2.52 18.35
N THR A 462 -14.07 1.47 18.04
CA THR A 462 -12.61 1.53 18.02
C THR A 462 -12.04 0.82 16.79
N LEU A 463 -11.06 1.45 16.14
CA LEU A 463 -10.17 0.82 15.16
C LEU A 463 -8.77 0.68 15.77
N ASN A 464 -8.24 -0.55 15.79
CA ASN A 464 -6.88 -0.82 16.25
C ASN A 464 -5.95 -1.16 15.08
N PHE A 465 -4.68 -0.78 15.19
CA PHE A 465 -3.62 -1.33 14.35
C PHE A 465 -2.76 -2.28 15.20
N ASN A 466 -2.75 -3.56 14.83
CA ASN A 466 -1.87 -4.56 15.44
C ASN A 466 -0.63 -4.69 14.54
N SER A 467 0.61 -4.55 15.05
CA SER A 467 1.83 -4.67 14.22
C SER A 467 1.97 -3.58 13.12
N ASN A 468 2.86 -3.75 12.15
CA ASN A 468 3.12 -2.85 11.01
C ASN A 468 2.03 -2.94 9.92
N ASP A 469 0.79 -3.24 10.29
CA ASP A 469 -0.31 -3.44 9.34
C ASP A 469 -0.76 -2.09 8.76
N SER A 470 -1.36 -2.13 7.57
CA SER A 470 -1.67 -0.94 6.77
C SER A 470 -3.15 -0.87 6.43
N LEU A 471 -3.74 0.32 6.53
CA LEU A 471 -5.08 0.63 6.01
C LEU A 471 -4.97 1.74 4.95
N LEU A 472 -5.43 1.46 3.73
CA LEU A 472 -5.45 2.43 2.64
C LEU A 472 -6.90 2.83 2.30
N LEU A 473 -7.18 4.12 2.25
CA LEU A 473 -8.49 4.69 1.92
C LEU A 473 -8.45 5.42 0.58
N ASN A 474 -9.45 5.17 -0.27
CA ASN A 474 -9.64 5.91 -1.54
C ASN A 474 -10.51 7.17 -1.38
N GLY A 475 -11.29 7.24 -0.31
CA GLY A 475 -12.20 8.32 0.05
C GLY A 475 -11.95 8.83 1.47
N ASP A 476 -12.97 9.41 2.08
CA ASP A 476 -12.84 10.18 3.31
C ASP A 476 -12.72 9.34 4.59
N LEU A 477 -12.19 9.96 5.66
CA LEU A 477 -12.14 9.38 7.01
C LEU A 477 -12.90 10.26 8.00
N LEU A 478 -13.93 9.69 8.64
CA LEU A 478 -14.68 10.33 9.73
C LEU A 478 -14.52 9.54 11.04
N VAL A 479 -13.89 10.15 12.04
CA VAL A 479 -13.64 9.54 13.35
C VAL A 479 -14.45 10.25 14.43
N ASN A 480 -15.55 9.64 14.85
CA ASN A 480 -16.30 10.01 16.06
C ASN A 480 -15.93 9.12 17.26
N GLY A 481 -15.41 7.92 17.01
CA GLY A 481 -14.88 6.97 18.00
C GLY A 481 -13.38 7.14 18.25
N SER A 482 -12.63 6.05 18.36
CA SER A 482 -11.18 6.10 18.62
C SER A 482 -10.37 5.31 17.59
N ILE A 483 -9.19 5.80 17.25
CA ILE A 483 -8.14 5.03 16.58
C ILE A 483 -7.01 4.80 17.58
N SER A 484 -6.62 3.55 17.78
CA SER A 484 -5.47 3.17 18.60
C SER A 484 -4.42 2.53 17.70
N SER A 485 -3.33 3.27 17.43
CA SER A 485 -2.20 2.74 16.67
C SER A 485 -0.93 2.76 17.53
N SER A 486 -0.46 1.57 17.92
CA SER A 486 0.89 1.43 18.51
C SER A 486 1.97 1.41 17.42
N THR A 487 1.60 0.85 16.26
CA THR A 487 2.40 0.63 15.06
C THR A 487 1.43 0.62 13.86
N GLY A 488 1.92 0.78 12.63
CA GLY A 488 1.10 0.63 11.42
C GLY A 488 0.86 1.93 10.63
N LEU A 489 0.35 1.75 9.42
CA LEU A 489 0.22 2.79 8.40
C LEU A 489 -1.24 3.13 8.11
N LEU A 490 -1.59 4.41 8.22
CA LEU A 490 -2.84 4.95 7.68
C LEU A 490 -2.54 5.72 6.39
N GLY A 491 -3.09 5.25 5.27
CA GLY A 491 -2.79 5.76 3.94
C GLY A 491 -4.02 6.28 3.19
N PHE A 492 -3.83 7.32 2.40
CA PHE A 492 -4.86 7.95 1.57
C PHE A 492 -4.39 7.96 0.11
N VAL A 493 -5.04 7.14 -0.73
CA VAL A 493 -4.57 6.79 -2.09
C VAL A 493 -5.63 7.04 -3.18
N GLY A 494 -6.63 7.85 -2.84
CA GLY A 494 -7.75 8.21 -3.71
C GLY A 494 -7.35 9.03 -4.93
N THR A 495 -8.26 9.09 -5.90
CA THR A 495 -8.09 9.91 -7.11
C THR A 495 -8.78 11.27 -7.02
N GLY A 496 -9.82 11.39 -6.17
CA GLY A 496 -10.50 12.64 -5.83
C GLY A 496 -9.95 13.27 -4.54
N ALA A 497 -10.42 14.46 -4.18
CA ALA A 497 -10.05 15.09 -2.91
C ALA A 497 -10.54 14.22 -1.73
N GLN A 498 -9.70 14.07 -0.71
CA GLN A 498 -10.01 13.31 0.50
C GLN A 498 -9.96 14.21 1.73
N GLU A 499 -10.93 14.06 2.62
CA GLU A 499 -11.09 14.86 3.83
C GLU A 499 -11.06 13.97 5.08
N LEU A 500 -10.40 14.47 6.14
CA LEU A 500 -10.20 13.75 7.40
C LEU A 500 -10.79 14.56 8.55
N TRP A 501 -11.71 13.95 9.30
CA TRP A 501 -12.33 14.56 10.47
C TRP A 501 -12.05 13.75 11.73
N ASN A 502 -11.57 14.44 12.76
CA ASN A 502 -11.51 13.92 14.11
C ASN A 502 -12.51 14.68 14.99
N ASN A 503 -13.67 14.07 15.20
CA ASN A 503 -14.75 14.57 16.05
C ASN A 503 -14.83 13.82 17.40
N SER A 504 -13.83 12.98 17.71
CA SER A 504 -13.82 12.14 18.91
C SER A 504 -13.65 12.93 20.22
N GLY A 505 -13.17 14.18 20.13
CA GLY A 505 -12.78 14.99 21.28
C GLY A 505 -11.47 14.58 21.93
N SER A 506 -10.75 13.60 21.36
CA SER A 506 -9.40 13.16 21.79
C SER A 506 -8.42 13.21 20.63
N ALA A 507 -7.13 13.33 20.91
CA ALA A 507 -6.10 13.28 19.88
C ALA A 507 -5.98 11.88 19.26
N ILE A 508 -6.00 11.80 17.93
CA ILE A 508 -5.67 10.57 17.20
C ILE A 508 -4.15 10.47 17.11
N THR A 509 -3.58 9.41 17.67
CA THR A 509 -2.14 9.15 17.57
C THR A 509 -1.89 8.07 16.51
N GLN A 510 -1.31 8.49 15.39
CA GLN A 510 -0.99 7.65 14.25
C GLN A 510 0.52 7.40 14.17
N PHE A 511 0.92 6.14 14.02
CA PHE A 511 2.33 5.78 13.90
C PHE A 511 2.93 6.26 12.56
N ASP A 512 2.51 5.67 11.44
CA ASP A 512 2.86 6.11 10.09
C ASP A 512 1.66 6.67 9.33
N PHE A 513 1.89 7.76 8.58
CA PHE A 513 0.90 8.42 7.73
C PHE A 513 1.40 8.53 6.28
N TYR A 514 0.54 8.21 5.31
CA TYR A 514 0.88 8.24 3.89
C TYR A 514 -0.20 8.90 3.04
N ALA A 515 0.18 9.81 2.16
CA ALA A 515 -0.69 10.38 1.16
C ALA A 515 -0.11 10.13 -0.24
N ASN A 516 -0.91 9.55 -1.14
CA ASN A 516 -0.59 9.38 -2.55
C ASN A 516 -1.84 9.68 -3.38
N ASN A 517 -2.18 10.95 -3.42
CA ASN A 517 -3.40 11.44 -4.04
C ASN A 517 -3.00 12.61 -4.94
N SER A 518 -3.30 12.55 -6.23
CA SER A 518 -2.87 13.62 -7.17
C SER A 518 -3.58 14.96 -6.96
N THR A 519 -4.61 15.00 -6.13
CA THR A 519 -5.34 16.19 -5.72
C THR A 519 -4.88 16.62 -4.32
N THR A 520 -5.75 16.51 -3.31
CA THR A 520 -5.48 16.96 -1.95
C THR A 520 -6.02 15.97 -0.92
N VAL A 521 -5.25 15.76 0.15
CA VAL A 521 -5.68 15.10 1.39
C VAL A 521 -5.72 16.18 2.47
N SER A 522 -6.85 16.38 3.15
CA SER A 522 -7.03 17.53 4.04
C SER A 522 -7.46 17.13 5.45
N PHE A 523 -6.68 17.51 6.47
CA PHE A 523 -7.13 17.48 7.87
C PHE A 523 -8.09 18.63 8.12
N LYS A 524 -9.34 18.33 8.48
CA LYS A 524 -10.42 19.32 8.63
C LYS A 524 -10.75 19.67 10.07
N SER A 525 -10.44 18.81 11.03
CA SER A 525 -10.79 19.02 12.45
C SER A 525 -10.04 18.10 13.39
N GLY A 526 -10.02 18.50 14.66
CA GLY A 526 -9.49 17.74 15.80
C GLY A 526 -7.96 17.68 15.85
N ASP A 527 -7.46 16.90 16.81
CA ASP A 527 -6.03 16.80 17.09
C ASP A 527 -5.47 15.51 16.48
N TRP A 528 -4.33 15.62 15.79
CA TRP A 528 -3.65 14.52 15.10
C TRP A 528 -2.18 14.52 15.47
N ASN A 529 -1.71 13.44 16.08
CA ASN A 529 -0.32 13.24 16.46
C ASN A 529 0.30 12.16 15.56
N ILE A 530 1.38 12.49 14.85
CA ILE A 530 2.16 11.54 14.06
C ILE A 530 3.46 11.26 14.81
N THR A 531 3.77 9.98 15.07
CA THR A 531 4.91 9.62 15.96
C THR A 531 6.12 9.03 15.24
N ASN A 532 5.99 8.54 14.00
CA ASN A 532 7.10 7.92 13.27
C ASN A 532 7.33 8.55 11.88
N PHE A 533 6.62 8.13 10.84
CA PHE A 533 6.84 8.68 9.49
C PHE A 533 5.59 9.32 8.89
N ILE A 534 5.82 10.42 8.19
CA ILE A 534 4.85 11.00 7.26
C ILE A 534 5.45 11.12 5.87
N LYS A 535 4.67 10.75 4.84
CA LYS A 535 5.09 10.83 3.44
C LYS A 535 3.95 11.29 2.55
N VAL A 536 4.25 12.22 1.65
CA VAL A 536 3.34 12.64 0.58
C VAL A 536 4.00 12.29 -0.76
N ALA A 537 3.56 11.20 -1.39
CA ALA A 537 4.13 10.72 -2.64
C ALA A 537 3.62 11.50 -3.88
N ALA A 538 2.39 12.02 -3.81
CA ALA A 538 1.76 12.82 -4.85
C ALA A 538 0.75 13.80 -4.24
N GLY A 539 0.52 14.92 -4.94
CA GLY A 539 -0.40 15.99 -4.52
C GLY A 539 0.07 16.73 -3.27
N GLN A 540 -0.90 17.17 -2.46
CA GLN A 540 -0.64 17.97 -1.25
C GLN A 540 -1.43 17.44 -0.05
N LEU A 541 -0.78 17.42 1.11
CA LEU A 541 -1.39 17.23 2.42
C LEU A 541 -1.63 18.60 3.06
N VAL A 542 -2.90 18.92 3.30
CA VAL A 542 -3.33 20.24 3.76
C VAL A 542 -3.83 20.14 5.19
N ASN A 543 -3.37 21.05 6.06
CA ASN A 543 -4.07 21.32 7.31
C ASN A 543 -5.05 22.48 7.10
N ASP A 544 -6.34 22.19 7.13
CA ASP A 544 -7.45 23.10 6.83
C ASP A 544 -8.48 23.11 7.98
N GLY A 545 -8.00 23.14 9.22
CA GLY A 545 -8.84 23.27 10.42
C GLY A 545 -8.54 22.31 11.57
N ALA A 546 -7.46 21.54 11.49
CA ALA A 546 -7.01 20.62 12.55
C ALA A 546 -5.78 21.15 13.29
N THR A 547 -5.41 20.49 14.39
CA THR A 547 -4.09 20.62 15.01
C THR A 547 -3.27 19.37 14.64
N VAL A 548 -2.21 19.53 13.86
CA VAL A 548 -1.39 18.39 13.39
C VAL A 548 0.03 18.51 13.95
N THR A 549 0.41 17.55 14.79
CA THR A 549 1.68 17.54 15.52
C THR A 549 2.54 16.36 15.07
N LEU A 550 3.75 16.66 14.60
CA LEU A 550 4.81 15.69 14.39
C LEU A 550 5.59 15.57 15.71
N VAL A 551 5.35 14.49 16.43
CA VAL A 551 5.76 14.31 17.83
C VAL A 551 7.26 14.07 17.95
N SER A 552 7.86 14.66 18.98
CA SER A 552 9.24 14.41 19.38
C SER A 552 9.34 14.37 20.90
N ASP A 553 9.87 13.26 21.41
CA ASP A 553 10.07 13.01 22.82
C ASP A 553 11.33 12.16 23.07
N ALA A 554 11.52 11.68 24.30
CA ALA A 554 12.67 10.87 24.68
C ALA A 554 12.76 9.51 23.94
N SER A 555 11.67 9.07 23.30
CA SER A 555 11.52 7.76 22.67
C SER A 555 11.35 7.81 21.16
N THR A 556 10.82 8.90 20.62
CA THR A 556 10.45 9.03 19.21
C THR A 556 10.77 10.40 18.64
N GLN A 557 10.98 10.45 17.32
CA GLN A 557 11.08 11.68 16.54
C GLN A 557 10.37 11.42 15.21
N ALA A 558 9.21 12.05 15.03
CA ALA A 558 8.48 12.01 13.78
C ALA A 558 9.29 12.67 12.66
N GLN A 559 9.29 12.04 11.48
CA GLN A 559 10.08 12.45 10.33
C GLN A 559 9.26 12.50 9.05
N ILE A 560 9.54 13.52 8.24
CA ILE A 560 8.99 13.69 6.89
C ILE A 560 9.92 12.98 5.90
N GLN A 561 9.47 11.84 5.40
CA GLN A 561 10.20 11.08 4.38
C GLN A 561 10.29 11.86 3.05
N PRO A 562 11.17 11.43 2.12
CA PRO A 562 11.20 11.98 0.76
C PRO A 562 9.78 12.07 0.17
N SER A 563 9.35 13.30 -0.10
CA SER A 563 7.99 13.64 -0.52
C SER A 563 8.02 14.46 -1.81
N ALA A 564 6.88 14.61 -2.47
CA ALA A 564 6.74 15.46 -3.64
C ALA A 564 7.08 16.94 -3.32
N THR A 565 7.40 17.73 -4.33
CA THR A 565 7.59 19.18 -4.13
C THR A 565 6.26 19.82 -3.71
N ASN A 566 6.28 20.78 -2.77
CA ASN A 566 5.09 21.44 -2.23
C ASN A 566 4.07 20.49 -1.59
N SER A 567 4.56 19.42 -0.96
CA SER A 567 3.74 18.37 -0.37
C SER A 567 2.84 18.80 0.77
N PHE A 568 3.10 19.95 1.39
CA PHE A 568 2.38 20.40 2.59
C PHE A 568 1.84 21.82 2.42
N SER A 569 0.70 22.11 3.05
CA SER A 569 0.13 23.46 3.17
C SER A 569 -0.67 23.59 4.47
N GLY A 570 -0.73 24.80 5.03
CA GLY A 570 -1.31 25.05 6.35
C GLY A 570 -0.29 24.89 7.47
N GLU A 571 -0.70 25.24 8.69
CA GLU A 571 0.17 25.20 9.87
C GLU A 571 0.33 23.78 10.42
N PHE A 572 1.56 23.33 10.63
CA PHE A 572 1.87 22.10 11.36
C PHE A 572 2.75 22.43 12.56
N ILE A 573 2.68 21.59 13.59
CA ILE A 573 3.54 21.66 14.77
C ILE A 573 4.61 20.59 14.62
N LEU A 574 5.87 21.00 14.45
CA LEU A 574 7.00 20.08 14.35
C LEU A 574 7.79 20.15 15.66
N GLN A 575 7.84 19.05 16.39
CA GLN A 575 8.47 19.04 17.70
C GLN A 575 9.96 18.70 17.65
N ARG A 576 10.74 19.33 18.52
CA ARG A 576 12.14 19.01 18.81
C ARG A 576 12.32 18.77 20.29
N TYR A 577 12.56 17.52 20.66
CA TYR A 577 12.93 17.14 22.01
C TYR A 577 14.39 17.43 22.30
N PHE A 578 14.63 18.00 23.47
CA PHE A 578 15.95 18.21 24.03
C PHE A 578 16.08 17.42 25.33
N SER A 579 17.09 16.56 25.43
CA SER A 579 17.37 15.83 26.67
C SER A 579 17.95 16.75 27.73
N ALA A 580 17.78 16.36 28.99
CA ALA A 580 18.41 17.04 30.12
C ALA A 580 19.94 17.04 29.96
N ARG A 581 20.57 18.20 30.19
CA ARG A 581 22.01 18.40 29.96
C ARG A 581 22.56 19.60 30.74
N ALA A 582 23.88 19.78 30.68
CA ALA A 582 24.53 21.00 31.16
C ALA A 582 24.06 22.20 30.31
N ALA A 583 23.91 23.36 30.96
CA ALA A 583 23.53 24.58 30.25
C ALA A 583 24.64 24.99 29.28
N ASN A 584 24.32 25.04 27.98
CA ASN A 584 25.30 25.35 26.94
C ASN A 584 24.64 25.71 25.60
N TYR A 585 25.45 26.08 24.62
CA TYR A 585 25.01 26.41 23.28
C TYR A 585 24.48 25.19 22.50
N ALA A 586 23.59 25.46 21.56
CA ALA A 586 23.11 24.52 20.56
C ALA A 586 22.83 25.26 19.25
N ASP A 587 23.33 24.70 18.14
CA ASP A 587 22.98 25.16 16.80
C ASP A 587 21.73 24.45 16.32
N ILE A 588 20.68 25.22 16.03
CA ILE A 588 19.36 24.69 15.65
C ILE A 588 18.74 25.46 14.48
N THR A 589 17.63 24.95 13.97
CA THR A 589 16.82 25.60 12.93
C THR A 589 15.37 25.16 13.04
N ALA A 590 14.50 25.77 12.24
CA ALA A 590 13.12 25.39 12.07
C ALA A 590 12.87 24.85 10.65
N PRO A 591 12.56 23.54 10.47
CA PRO A 591 12.33 22.94 9.16
C PRO A 591 10.92 23.23 8.61
N VAL A 592 10.45 24.47 8.79
CA VAL A 592 9.17 24.98 8.30
C VAL A 592 9.38 26.24 7.45
N VAL A 593 8.41 26.57 6.61
CA VAL A 593 8.34 27.81 5.84
C VAL A 593 8.00 28.94 6.81
N SER A 594 9.05 29.50 7.42
CA SER A 594 9.05 30.54 8.47
C SER A 594 8.32 30.15 9.76
N THR A 595 9.07 30.16 10.86
CA THR A 595 8.56 30.28 12.25
C THR A 595 9.15 31.56 12.83
N THR A 596 8.72 32.00 14.01
CA THR A 596 9.29 33.17 14.68
C THR A 596 9.96 32.79 16.00
N ILE A 597 10.83 33.64 16.52
CA ILE A 597 11.41 33.47 17.85
C ILE A 597 10.34 33.44 18.95
N ALA A 598 9.18 34.07 18.72
CA ALA A 598 8.04 34.00 19.64
C ALA A 598 7.57 32.56 19.91
N ASP A 599 7.64 31.68 18.90
CA ASP A 599 7.26 30.27 19.05
C ASP A 599 8.20 29.56 20.03
N TRP A 600 9.48 29.95 20.05
CA TRP A 600 10.49 29.35 20.91
C TRP A 600 10.55 29.98 22.31
N ASP A 601 10.39 31.31 22.42
CA ASP A 601 10.36 32.07 23.70
C ASP A 601 9.18 31.65 24.58
N ALA A 602 8.11 31.10 23.99
CA ALA A 602 6.98 30.58 24.74
C ALA A 602 7.31 29.30 25.54
N GLU A 603 8.38 28.60 25.19
CA GLU A 603 8.71 27.27 25.70
C GLU A 603 10.11 27.19 26.30
N LEU A 604 11.06 27.98 25.80
CA LEU A 604 12.42 28.08 26.32
C LEU A 604 12.71 29.47 26.86
N PHE A 605 13.50 29.52 27.93
CA PHE A 605 14.00 30.78 28.45
C PHE A 605 14.93 31.48 27.45
N MET A 606 14.56 32.69 27.00
CA MET A 606 15.38 33.51 26.10
C MET A 606 15.64 34.91 26.63
N SER A 607 16.87 35.38 26.49
CA SER A 607 17.31 36.70 26.96
C SER A 607 17.67 37.61 25.79
N GLY A 608 17.21 38.86 25.88
CA GLY A 608 17.55 39.92 24.93
C GLY A 608 16.70 39.95 23.66
N VAL A 609 15.70 39.08 23.54
CA VAL A 609 14.78 39.01 22.38
C VAL A 609 13.51 39.86 22.54
N GLY A 610 13.32 40.50 23.70
CA GLY A 610 12.13 41.31 24.00
C GLY A 610 10.86 40.49 24.27
N GLY A 611 11.04 39.23 24.68
CA GLY A 611 9.99 38.28 25.04
C GLY A 611 9.53 38.38 26.50
N ASN A 612 8.80 37.37 26.96
CA ASN A 612 8.19 37.37 28.30
C ASN A 612 9.19 37.08 29.44
N ASP A 613 10.32 36.46 29.12
CA ASP A 613 11.33 36.02 30.11
C ASP A 613 12.23 37.15 30.62
N GLY A 614 12.26 38.29 29.91
CA GLY A 614 13.08 39.45 30.23
C GLY A 614 14.55 39.32 29.81
N ASP A 615 15.41 40.15 30.40
CA ASP A 615 16.84 40.21 30.05
C ASP A 615 17.70 39.67 31.19
N ALA A 616 18.49 38.64 30.90
CA ALA A 616 19.67 38.30 31.68
C ALA A 616 20.76 39.37 31.49
N ARG A 617 21.43 39.77 32.58
CA ARG A 617 22.45 40.83 32.57
C ARG A 617 23.69 40.39 33.33
N ASP A 618 24.85 40.86 32.87
CA ASP A 618 26.12 40.67 33.57
C ASP A 618 26.20 41.60 34.80
N GLY A 619 25.60 41.15 35.91
CA GLY A 619 25.44 41.93 37.13
C GLY A 619 24.33 42.99 37.08
N ALA A 620 24.00 43.56 38.24
CA ALA A 620 22.94 44.55 38.36
C ALA A 620 23.25 45.81 37.55
N GLY A 621 22.47 46.06 36.49
CA GLY A 621 22.66 47.20 35.59
C GLY A 621 23.69 46.99 34.48
N GLY A 622 24.23 45.77 34.33
CA GLY A 622 25.18 45.42 33.27
C GLY A 622 24.55 45.28 31.88
N PRO A 623 25.39 45.02 30.85
CA PRO A 623 24.93 44.75 29.50
C PRO A 623 24.04 43.50 29.46
N ILE A 624 23.10 43.48 28.51
CA ILE A 624 22.24 42.33 28.26
C ILE A 624 23.09 41.19 27.72
N TYR A 625 22.89 39.99 28.26
CA TYR A 625 23.37 38.76 27.68
C TYR A 625 22.35 38.29 26.64
N TYR A 626 22.72 38.27 25.37
CA TYR A 626 21.86 37.78 24.30
C TYR A 626 22.05 36.27 24.17
N SER A 627 20.99 35.50 24.46
CA SER A 627 21.05 34.04 24.42
C SER A 627 20.83 33.46 23.03
N VAL A 628 20.40 34.28 22.05
CA VAL A 628 20.06 33.82 20.69
C VAL A 628 20.76 34.68 19.65
N THR A 629 21.49 34.03 18.74
CA THR A 629 22.23 34.73 17.69
C THR A 629 22.11 34.04 16.32
N LYS A 630 22.21 34.85 15.27
CA LYS A 630 22.44 34.39 13.89
C LYS A 630 23.89 34.65 13.51
N TYR A 631 24.45 33.86 12.62
CA TYR A 631 25.78 34.15 12.07
C TYR A 631 25.68 34.73 10.67
N ASN A 632 26.19 35.94 10.49
CA ASN A 632 26.26 36.55 9.17
C ASN A 632 27.47 36.02 8.42
N ASN A 633 27.21 35.07 7.53
CA ASN A 633 28.20 34.43 6.66
C ASN A 633 29.02 35.42 5.81
N THR A 634 28.53 36.63 5.55
CA THR A 634 29.23 37.65 4.75
C THR A 634 30.18 38.47 5.61
N THR A 635 29.71 38.98 6.75
CA THR A 635 30.53 39.83 7.65
C THR A 635 31.36 39.02 8.64
N LYS A 636 31.16 37.70 8.70
CA LYS A 636 31.83 36.77 9.62
C LYS A 636 31.64 37.14 11.09
N ALA A 637 30.43 37.57 11.43
CA ALA A 637 30.08 38.04 12.76
C ALA A 637 28.74 37.48 13.24
N TYR A 638 28.65 37.21 14.53
CA TYR A 638 27.39 36.93 15.20
C TYR A 638 26.53 38.20 15.29
N ILE A 639 25.24 38.03 15.07
CA ILE A 639 24.20 39.05 15.14
C ILE A 639 23.22 38.63 16.21
N TYR A 640 23.03 39.47 17.22
CA TYR A 640 22.03 39.24 18.26
C TYR A 640 20.62 39.34 17.69
N ILE A 641 19.78 38.36 18.01
CA ILE A 641 18.35 38.48 17.76
C ILE A 641 17.74 39.29 18.90
N THR A 642 17.03 40.36 18.55
CA THR A 642 16.53 41.35 19.52
C THR A 642 15.00 41.50 19.55
N SER A 643 14.30 40.66 18.78
CA SER A 643 12.85 40.71 18.63
C SER A 643 12.29 39.29 18.50
N THR A 644 11.20 39.01 19.20
CA THR A 644 10.42 37.77 19.06
C THR A 644 9.78 37.63 17.68
N ALA A 645 9.63 38.74 16.93
CA ALA A 645 9.12 38.72 15.55
C ALA A 645 10.18 38.32 14.50
N GLU A 646 11.44 38.10 14.89
CA GLU A 646 12.47 37.63 13.96
C GLU A 646 12.09 36.26 13.40
N THR A 647 12.06 36.16 12.07
CA THR A 647 11.74 34.92 11.38
C THR A 647 12.96 34.02 11.24
N ILE A 648 12.73 32.71 11.36
CA ILE A 648 13.74 31.67 11.13
C ILE A 648 13.29 30.89 9.91
N VAL A 649 14.16 30.83 8.89
CA VAL A 649 13.86 30.11 7.64
C VAL A 649 14.55 28.74 7.63
N ALA A 650 13.92 27.76 6.99
CA ALA A 650 14.51 26.44 6.83
C ALA A 650 15.91 26.54 6.18
N GLY A 651 16.89 25.89 6.81
CA GLY A 651 18.28 25.88 6.36
C GLY A 651 19.17 26.99 6.94
N GLU A 652 18.59 28.00 7.61
CA GLU A 652 19.32 28.98 8.40
C GLU A 652 19.64 28.42 9.78
N GLY A 653 20.91 28.46 10.18
CA GLY A 653 21.32 28.06 11.54
C GLY A 653 21.23 29.22 12.52
N VAL A 654 20.70 28.92 13.71
CA VAL A 654 20.60 29.82 14.86
C VAL A 654 21.37 29.19 16.01
N GLU A 655 22.26 29.97 16.63
CA GLU A 655 22.99 29.55 17.83
C GLU A 655 22.20 30.02 19.06
N LEU A 656 21.78 29.08 19.89
CA LEU A 656 20.93 29.29 21.06
C LEU A 656 21.62 28.77 22.33
N PHE A 657 21.70 29.59 23.37
CA PHE A 657 22.08 29.13 24.70
C PHE A 657 20.88 28.47 25.40
N LEU A 658 21.03 27.20 25.76
CA LEU A 658 20.02 26.40 26.45
C LEU A 658 20.38 26.27 27.93
N GLY A 659 19.58 26.85 28.82
CA GLY A 659 19.75 26.69 30.27
C GLY A 659 18.57 27.24 31.07
N ASP A 660 18.13 26.49 32.09
CA ASP A 660 17.23 27.02 33.13
C ASP A 660 17.99 27.91 34.11
N ASN A 661 19.30 27.68 34.19
CA ASN A 661 20.30 28.47 34.88
C ASN A 661 21.65 28.27 34.17
N LEU A 662 22.74 28.83 34.71
CA LEU A 662 24.08 28.76 34.12
C LEU A 662 24.73 27.36 34.14
N SER A 663 24.09 26.36 34.75
CA SER A 663 24.66 25.03 34.96
C SER A 663 23.81 23.91 34.38
N THR A 664 22.48 24.03 34.37
CA THR A 664 21.57 22.94 33.99
C THR A 664 20.49 23.37 33.01
N PHE A 665 20.07 22.43 32.18
CA PHE A 665 18.90 22.49 31.31
C PHE A 665 18.08 21.22 31.49
N ALA A 666 16.82 21.34 31.93
CA ALA A 666 15.88 20.25 32.05
C ALA A 666 15.42 19.76 30.67
N ALA A 667 15.04 18.48 30.60
CA ALA A 667 14.50 17.93 29.37
C ALA A 667 13.17 18.61 29.02
N GLN A 668 13.02 19.04 27.77
CA GLN A 668 11.80 19.68 27.28
C GLN A 668 11.68 19.57 25.77
N THR A 669 10.46 19.74 25.27
CA THR A 669 10.14 19.72 23.85
C THR A 669 9.80 21.13 23.40
N MET A 670 10.37 21.52 22.27
CA MET A 670 10.08 22.77 21.58
C MET A 670 9.23 22.52 20.34
N ASP A 671 8.29 23.41 20.05
CA ASP A 671 7.44 23.42 18.86
C ASP A 671 7.99 24.40 17.79
N HIS A 672 8.02 23.95 16.55
CA HIS A 672 8.12 24.81 15.37
C HIS A 672 6.77 24.86 14.69
N ARG A 673 6.19 26.06 14.54
CA ARG A 673 4.85 26.26 13.98
C ARG A 673 4.96 26.82 12.57
N GLY A 674 4.42 26.09 11.58
CA GLY A 674 4.39 26.53 10.19
C GLY A 674 4.25 25.40 9.19
N THR A 675 4.24 25.73 7.89
CA THR A 675 4.16 24.72 6.83
C THR A 675 5.50 23.95 6.73
N PRO A 676 5.53 22.61 6.81
CA PRO A 676 6.77 21.86 6.69
C PRO A 676 7.50 22.10 5.37
N TYR A 677 8.81 22.30 5.43
CA TYR A 677 9.60 22.54 4.21
C TYR A 677 9.78 21.24 3.40
N THR A 678 9.42 21.28 2.11
CA THR A 678 9.64 20.19 1.15
C THR A 678 10.10 20.71 -0.20
N GLY A 679 10.85 19.88 -0.92
CA GLY A 679 11.49 20.23 -2.18
C GLY A 679 12.94 20.70 -1.99
N PRO A 680 13.68 20.93 -3.08
CA PRO A 680 15.08 21.31 -3.01
C PRO A 680 15.28 22.69 -2.38
N ILE A 681 16.40 22.88 -1.68
CA ILE A 681 16.84 24.18 -1.17
C ILE A 681 18.32 24.39 -1.47
N SER A 682 18.64 25.58 -1.99
CA SER A 682 20.00 25.99 -2.31
C SER A 682 20.46 27.08 -1.35
N ILE A 683 21.61 26.86 -0.72
CA ILE A 683 22.22 27.79 0.24
C ILE A 683 23.56 28.28 -0.33
N THR A 684 23.75 29.59 -0.34
CA THR A 684 25.02 30.21 -0.77
C THR A 684 26.00 30.29 0.40
N LEU A 685 27.09 29.53 0.30
CA LEU A 685 28.22 29.50 1.20
C LEU A 685 29.24 30.58 0.81
N LYS A 686 29.55 31.48 1.75
CA LYS A 686 30.60 32.48 1.61
C LYS A 686 31.98 31.86 1.91
N PRO A 687 33.09 32.40 1.39
CA PRO A 687 34.43 31.90 1.74
C PRO A 687 34.65 31.83 3.26
N GLY A 688 35.26 30.76 3.76
CA GLY A 688 35.41 30.47 5.19
C GLY A 688 34.22 29.73 5.79
N PHE A 689 34.12 29.76 7.12
CA PHE A 689 33.03 29.11 7.86
C PHE A 689 31.66 29.75 7.60
N ASN A 690 30.65 28.89 7.49
CA ASN A 690 29.24 29.25 7.36
C ASN A 690 28.42 28.41 8.35
N LEU A 691 27.56 29.07 9.11
CA LEU A 691 26.52 28.40 9.89
C LEU A 691 25.31 28.19 8.98
N ILE A 692 24.97 26.94 8.76
CA ILE A 692 23.79 26.50 8.03
C ILE A 692 23.06 25.46 8.87
N ALA A 693 21.94 24.92 8.40
CA ALA A 693 21.22 23.91 9.14
C ALA A 693 20.50 22.92 8.25
N ASN A 694 20.02 21.83 8.85
CA ASN A 694 19.17 20.86 8.17
C ASN A 694 17.79 21.47 7.89
N PRO A 695 17.45 21.76 6.62
CA PRO A 695 16.17 22.37 6.26
C PRO A 695 14.97 21.43 6.41
N TYR A 696 15.19 20.15 6.64
CA TYR A 696 14.15 19.13 6.64
C TYR A 696 13.87 18.57 8.03
N SER A 697 12.61 18.21 8.27
CA SER A 697 12.19 17.43 9.43
C SER A 697 12.51 15.94 9.25
N CYS A 698 13.75 15.63 8.87
CA CYS A 698 14.27 14.29 8.64
C CYS A 698 15.79 14.34 8.73
N PHE A 699 16.45 13.24 9.09
CA PHE A 699 17.91 13.18 8.93
C PHE A 699 18.31 13.39 7.47
N ILE A 700 19.41 14.08 7.24
CA ILE A 700 20.06 14.22 5.92
C ILE A 700 21.30 13.36 5.91
N ASN A 701 21.46 12.50 4.91
CA ASN A 701 22.74 11.88 4.61
C ASN A 701 23.63 12.92 3.90
N TYR A 702 24.49 13.59 4.67
CA TYR A 702 25.34 14.66 4.17
C TYR A 702 26.32 14.18 3.11
N SER A 703 26.81 12.94 3.20
CA SER A 703 27.69 12.34 2.19
C SER A 703 27.02 12.23 0.82
N SER A 704 25.68 12.14 0.77
CA SER A 704 24.92 12.10 -0.49
C SER A 704 24.65 13.47 -1.10
N VAL A 705 24.85 14.56 -0.34
CA VAL A 705 24.64 15.93 -0.83
C VAL A 705 25.73 16.25 -1.85
N THR A 706 25.32 16.67 -3.05
CA THR A 706 26.25 17.10 -4.10
C THR A 706 26.90 18.42 -3.70
N LYS A 707 28.23 18.42 -3.60
CA LYS A 707 29.02 19.58 -3.16
C LYS A 707 29.87 20.13 -4.30
N PRO A 708 29.96 21.46 -4.46
CA PRO A 708 30.87 22.06 -5.42
C PRO A 708 32.33 21.96 -4.95
N SER A 709 33.29 22.18 -5.86
CA SER A 709 34.71 22.20 -5.50
C SER A 709 35.01 23.25 -4.42
N GLY A 710 35.80 22.84 -3.42
CA GLY A 710 36.15 23.64 -2.23
C GLY A 710 35.16 23.56 -1.07
N VAL A 711 34.18 22.65 -1.14
CA VAL A 711 33.30 22.27 -0.01
C VAL A 711 33.42 20.77 0.21
N SER A 712 34.04 20.35 1.31
CA SER A 712 34.30 18.94 1.62
C SER A 712 33.11 18.25 2.29
N ASN A 713 33.23 16.94 2.56
CA ASN A 713 32.26 16.19 3.37
C ASN A 713 32.37 16.52 4.88
N GLN A 714 33.27 17.41 5.27
CA GLN A 714 33.45 17.82 6.65
C GLN A 714 32.36 18.80 7.08
N PHE A 715 31.85 18.61 8.29
CA PHE A 715 30.97 19.57 8.96
C PHE A 715 31.17 19.50 10.47
N TYR A 716 30.85 20.60 11.15
CA TYR A 716 31.09 20.73 12.58
C TYR A 716 29.76 20.88 13.32
N VAL A 717 29.62 20.18 14.44
CA VAL A 717 28.46 20.26 15.32
C VAL A 717 28.95 20.59 16.72
N TYR A 718 28.26 21.50 17.39
CA TYR A 718 28.57 21.83 18.77
C TYR A 718 28.22 20.65 19.70
N VAL A 719 29.18 20.22 20.52
CA VAL A 719 28.99 19.13 21.48
C VAL A 719 29.04 19.70 22.89
N GLN A 720 27.89 19.70 23.57
CA GLN A 720 27.71 20.41 24.84
C GLN A 720 28.66 19.94 25.96
N ASN A 721 28.97 18.64 26.01
CA ASN A 721 29.84 18.07 27.05
C ASN A 721 31.31 18.45 26.84
N ASN A 722 31.70 18.71 25.59
CA ASN A 722 33.05 19.12 25.23
C ASN A 722 33.16 20.65 25.21
N GLY A 723 32.04 21.36 25.27
CA GLY A 723 31.99 22.82 25.17
C GLY A 723 32.62 23.36 23.88
N ALA A 724 32.72 22.55 22.83
CA ALA A 724 33.45 22.85 21.61
C ALA A 724 32.80 22.18 20.39
N TYR A 725 33.24 22.59 19.21
CA TYR A 725 32.81 22.00 17.95
C TYR A 725 33.56 20.69 17.69
N GLN A 726 32.79 19.63 17.42
CA GLN A 726 33.32 18.36 16.94
C GLN A 726 33.17 18.29 15.42
N LEU A 727 34.23 17.83 14.76
CA LEU A 727 34.23 17.62 13.32
C LEU A 727 33.75 16.21 12.97
N PHE A 728 32.94 16.13 11.93
CA PHE A 728 32.49 14.89 11.29
C PHE A 728 32.85 14.92 9.81
N THR A 729 33.35 13.81 9.28
CA THR A 729 33.62 13.62 7.85
C THR A 729 32.56 12.70 7.26
N GLY A 730 31.56 13.28 6.60
CA GLY A 730 30.38 12.57 6.13
C GLY A 730 29.44 12.15 7.27
N GLY A 731 28.37 11.43 6.93
CA GLY A 731 27.39 10.93 7.90
C GLY A 731 26.02 11.61 7.81
N PHE A 732 25.29 11.61 8.92
CA PHE A 732 23.91 12.08 9.03
C PHE A 732 23.77 13.35 9.88
N ILE A 733 23.11 14.37 9.34
CA ILE A 733 22.72 15.56 10.08
C ILE A 733 21.28 15.36 10.57
N ALA A 734 21.04 15.44 11.87
CA ALA A 734 19.71 15.26 12.43
C ALA A 734 18.72 16.34 12.02
N ALA A 735 17.42 16.02 12.10
CA ALA A 735 16.36 17.00 11.93
C ALA A 735 16.57 18.18 12.91
N HIS A 736 16.25 19.40 12.45
CA HIS A 736 16.38 20.65 13.21
C HIS A 736 17.81 20.99 13.70
N GLN A 737 18.85 20.29 13.23
CA GLN A 737 20.24 20.51 13.64
C GLN A 737 20.90 21.60 12.78
N GLY A 738 21.46 22.62 13.44
CA GLY A 738 22.41 23.55 12.84
C GLY A 738 23.82 22.96 12.83
N PHE A 739 24.61 23.31 11.83
CA PHE A 739 25.98 22.82 11.68
C PHE A 739 26.82 23.78 10.84
N TRP A 740 28.13 23.71 11.04
CA TRP A 740 29.07 24.55 10.33
C TRP A 740 29.70 23.84 9.15
N VAL A 741 29.88 24.56 8.05
CA VAL A 741 30.60 24.11 6.86
C VAL A 741 31.63 25.15 6.47
N ASN A 742 32.84 24.71 6.14
CA ASN A 742 33.89 25.59 5.65
C ASN A 742 33.93 25.57 4.11
N ASN A 743 33.89 26.74 3.49
CA ASN A 743 34.11 26.90 2.05
C ASN A 743 35.52 27.44 1.80
N THR A 744 36.41 26.58 1.29
CA THR A 744 37.83 26.89 1.11
C THR A 744 38.16 27.47 -0.27
N SER A 745 37.19 27.64 -1.16
CA SER A 745 37.45 27.99 -2.57
C SER A 745 37.76 29.46 -2.85
N GLY A 746 37.82 30.31 -1.82
CA GLY A 746 38.01 31.76 -1.96
C GLY A 746 36.89 32.50 -2.72
N SER A 747 35.78 31.84 -3.03
CA SER A 747 34.64 32.39 -3.80
C SER A 747 33.32 31.83 -3.27
N ASP A 748 32.19 32.49 -3.56
CA ASP A 748 30.87 32.00 -3.19
C ASP A 748 30.58 30.64 -3.85
N LYS A 749 29.99 29.72 -3.08
CA LYS A 749 29.61 28.37 -3.52
C LYS A 749 28.16 28.10 -3.17
N VAL A 750 27.47 27.31 -3.98
CA VAL A 750 26.08 26.92 -3.71
C VAL A 750 26.04 25.44 -3.37
N ILE A 751 25.50 25.12 -2.20
CA ILE A 751 25.16 23.75 -1.81
C ILE A 751 23.65 23.58 -1.95
N THR A 752 23.22 22.44 -2.51
CA THR A 752 21.79 22.15 -2.71
C THR A 752 21.42 20.87 -1.98
N PHE A 753 20.49 20.98 -1.05
CA PHE A 753 19.86 19.83 -0.39
C PHE A 753 18.63 19.44 -1.20
N ASN A 754 18.51 18.18 -1.59
CA ASN A 754 17.36 17.64 -2.29
C ASN A 754 16.57 16.70 -1.40
N GLU A 755 15.30 16.45 -1.74
CA GLU A 755 14.46 15.44 -1.08
C GLU A 755 15.14 14.06 -1.05
N SER A 756 15.91 13.71 -2.08
CA SER A 756 16.68 12.46 -2.15
C SER A 756 17.83 12.36 -1.14
N ASN A 757 18.24 13.46 -0.51
CA ASN A 757 19.24 13.46 0.54
C ASN A 757 18.66 13.15 1.93
N LYS A 758 17.33 13.17 2.09
CA LYS A 758 16.67 12.73 3.32
C LYS A 758 16.90 11.23 3.52
N PHE A 759 17.25 10.84 4.74
CA PHE A 759 17.55 9.46 5.10
C PHE A 759 16.83 9.12 6.42
N PRO A 760 15.56 8.67 6.36
CA PRO A 760 14.78 8.40 7.56
C PRO A 760 15.42 7.29 8.40
N LEU A 761 15.61 7.57 9.69
CA LEU A 761 16.25 6.67 10.64
C LEU A 761 15.34 6.46 11.86
N ALA A 762 15.14 5.21 12.28
CA ALA A 762 14.41 4.89 13.51
C ALA A 762 15.36 5.05 14.72
N ILE A 763 15.51 6.25 15.28
CA ILE A 763 16.39 6.51 16.43
C ILE A 763 15.80 7.60 17.34
N SER A 764 15.92 7.43 18.66
CA SER A 764 15.51 8.38 19.71
C SER A 764 16.62 9.35 20.17
N LEU A 765 17.84 9.28 19.61
CA LEU A 765 19.00 10.06 20.06
C LEU A 765 19.91 10.41 18.87
N ILE A 766 20.08 11.71 18.67
CA ILE A 766 20.72 12.37 17.50
C ILE A 766 22.23 12.08 17.33
N SER A 767 22.94 11.49 18.30
CA SER A 767 24.42 11.52 18.30
C SER A 767 25.12 10.17 18.52
N LYS A 768 24.99 9.23 17.58
CA LYS A 768 25.94 8.09 17.50
C LYS A 768 26.46 7.89 16.08
N GLN A 769 27.16 8.90 15.56
CA GLN A 769 28.08 8.64 14.46
C GLN A 769 29.35 8.02 15.02
N LYS A 770 29.85 6.98 14.33
CA LYS A 770 31.10 6.32 14.69
C LYS A 770 32.24 7.22 14.22
N LYS A 771 33.03 7.75 15.16
CA LYS A 771 34.28 8.47 14.87
C LYS A 771 35.19 7.59 14.02
N GLU A 772 35.83 8.16 13.00
CA GLU A 772 36.90 7.45 12.28
C GLU A 772 38.07 7.19 13.23
N LYS A 773 38.64 5.98 13.18
CA LYS A 773 39.84 5.68 13.95
C LYS A 773 41.02 6.38 13.31
N LYS A 774 41.50 7.43 13.97
CA LYS A 774 42.69 8.19 13.60
C LYS A 774 43.36 8.66 14.88
N PHE A 775 44.68 8.80 14.84
CA PHE A 775 45.40 9.37 15.97
C PHE A 775 44.88 10.78 16.28
N ALA A 776 44.67 11.03 17.57
CA ALA A 776 44.25 12.33 18.06
C ALA A 776 44.92 12.65 19.40
N LEU A 777 45.16 13.94 19.62
CA LEU A 777 45.46 14.52 20.92
C LEU A 777 44.18 15.21 21.42
N ALA A 778 43.51 14.62 22.41
CA ALA A 778 42.35 15.19 23.06
C ALA A 778 42.79 16.07 24.23
N ILE A 779 42.41 17.34 24.24
CA ILE A 779 42.61 18.24 25.40
C ILE A 779 41.32 18.32 26.20
N SER A 780 41.43 18.36 27.53
CA SER A 780 40.30 18.70 28.40
C SER A 780 40.75 19.59 29.56
N SER A 781 39.91 20.54 29.97
CA SER A 781 40.07 21.24 31.26
C SER A 781 39.58 20.34 32.39
N LEU A 782 40.36 20.22 33.47
CA LEU A 782 39.91 19.51 34.67
C LEU A 782 38.81 20.27 35.45
N GLY A 783 38.60 21.55 35.17
CA GLY A 783 37.57 22.38 35.82
C GLY A 783 36.16 22.16 35.26
N ASN A 784 36.04 22.10 33.93
CA ASN A 784 34.74 22.04 33.23
C ASN A 784 34.61 20.89 32.22
N GLY A 785 35.69 20.13 31.95
CA GLY A 785 35.71 19.03 30.99
C GLY A 785 35.76 19.45 29.52
N PHE A 786 35.72 20.75 29.22
CA PHE A 786 35.69 21.23 27.85
C PHE A 786 37.03 21.06 27.15
N GLY A 787 36.98 20.93 25.83
CA GLY A 787 38.15 20.83 24.97
C GLY A 787 37.82 20.25 23.59
N ASN A 788 38.83 20.17 22.73
CA ASN A 788 38.74 19.61 21.39
C ASN A 788 39.73 18.46 21.19
N GLU A 789 39.70 17.89 19.99
CA GLU A 789 40.67 16.92 19.54
C GLU A 789 41.48 17.52 18.39
N LEU A 790 42.79 17.31 18.43
CA LEU A 790 43.72 17.62 17.36
C LEU A 790 44.17 16.32 16.68
N SER A 791 43.89 16.12 15.41
CA SER A 791 44.26 14.90 14.69
C SER A 791 45.50 15.06 13.80
N VAL A 792 46.22 13.95 13.58
CA VAL A 792 47.36 13.91 12.64
C VAL A 792 47.20 12.72 11.72
N MET A 793 47.25 12.97 10.41
CA MET A 793 46.86 12.00 9.38
C MET A 793 48.02 11.77 8.40
N PRO A 794 48.83 10.72 8.59
CA PRO A 794 49.91 10.39 7.66
C PRO A 794 49.35 10.01 6.29
N SER A 795 49.81 10.69 5.24
CA SER A 795 49.43 10.41 3.85
C SER A 795 50.64 10.54 2.92
N SER A 796 50.80 9.62 1.96
CA SER A 796 51.91 9.69 0.99
C SER A 796 51.76 10.80 -0.04
N THR A 797 50.59 11.46 -0.08
CA THR A 797 50.27 12.53 -1.03
C THR A 797 50.13 13.90 -0.36
N ALA A 798 50.35 14.00 0.95
CA ALA A 798 50.29 15.28 1.66
C ALA A 798 51.44 16.20 1.23
N GLU A 799 51.13 17.49 1.06
CA GLU A 799 52.08 18.54 0.71
C GLU A 799 52.49 19.35 1.96
N ASN A 800 53.48 20.25 1.83
CA ASN A 800 53.88 21.12 2.95
C ASN A 800 52.89 22.27 3.20
N GLY A 801 52.01 22.53 2.22
CA GLY A 801 50.96 23.54 2.27
C GLY A 801 49.65 22.99 2.85
N LEU A 802 48.54 23.67 2.54
CA LEU A 802 47.22 23.17 2.93
C LEU A 802 46.77 22.07 1.98
N ASP A 803 46.41 20.94 2.54
CA ASP A 803 45.88 19.78 1.83
C ASP A 803 44.33 19.75 1.87
N THR A 804 43.73 18.88 1.05
CA THR A 804 42.27 18.71 1.03
C THR A 804 41.71 18.04 2.29
N GLU A 805 42.53 17.24 2.97
CA GLU A 805 42.16 16.49 4.17
C GLU A 805 42.43 17.27 5.47
N ASP A 806 43.05 18.45 5.40
CA ASP A 806 43.28 19.30 6.56
C ASP A 806 41.97 19.76 7.20
N GLU A 807 41.96 19.82 8.52
CA GLU A 807 40.77 20.10 9.32
C GLU A 807 40.91 21.46 9.98
N TYR A 808 40.03 22.40 9.62
CA TYR A 808 40.14 23.79 10.01
C TYR A 808 39.64 24.02 11.44
N TYR A 809 40.32 24.88 12.19
CA TYR A 809 39.88 25.25 13.53
C TYR A 809 38.66 26.18 13.50
N LEU A 810 37.58 25.74 14.15
CA LEU A 810 36.42 26.56 14.48
C LEU A 810 36.40 26.82 15.99
N ALA A 811 36.54 28.09 16.37
CA ALA A 811 36.52 28.50 17.76
C ALA A 811 35.16 28.26 18.42
N SER A 812 35.17 27.75 19.66
CA SER A 812 33.95 27.57 20.44
C SER A 812 33.30 28.92 20.81
N PRO A 813 31.95 29.02 20.81
CA PRO A 813 31.25 30.16 21.41
C PRO A 813 31.46 30.25 22.94
N HIS A 814 31.81 29.15 23.61
CA HIS A 814 32.02 29.13 25.04
C HIS A 814 33.44 29.59 25.41
N LYS A 815 33.55 30.76 26.06
CA LYS A 815 34.86 31.40 26.36
C LYS A 815 35.80 30.56 27.25
N ALA A 816 35.26 29.70 28.10
CA ALA A 816 36.07 28.81 28.95
C ALA A 816 36.53 27.53 28.23
N ALA A 817 36.14 27.32 26.97
CA ALA A 817 36.58 26.16 26.20
C ALA A 817 38.08 26.26 25.89
N THR A 818 38.78 25.13 26.03
CA THR A 818 40.19 25.01 25.65
C THR A 818 40.32 24.39 24.26
N SER A 819 41.46 24.61 23.60
CA SER A 819 41.72 23.97 22.31
C SER A 819 43.21 23.70 22.06
N LEU A 820 43.51 22.59 21.40
CA LEU A 820 44.77 22.36 20.70
C LEU A 820 44.58 22.71 19.22
N ILE A 821 45.58 23.41 18.68
CA ILE A 821 45.57 23.96 17.33
C ILE A 821 46.96 23.72 16.72
N THR A 822 47.01 23.34 15.45
CA THR A 822 48.24 23.24 14.66
C THR A 822 48.18 24.11 13.42
N LYS A 823 49.26 24.12 12.62
CA LYS A 823 49.37 24.78 11.32
C LYS A 823 50.19 23.92 10.37
N ALA A 824 49.85 23.94 9.09
CA ALA A 824 50.70 23.38 8.05
C ALA A 824 51.98 24.22 7.89
N SER A 825 53.09 23.59 7.51
CA SER A 825 54.43 24.19 7.49
C SER A 825 54.53 25.49 6.67
N GLU A 826 53.78 25.59 5.57
CA GLU A 826 53.77 26.76 4.68
C GLU A 826 52.50 27.64 4.81
N SER A 827 51.70 27.44 5.87
CA SER A 827 50.44 28.16 6.07
C SER A 827 50.30 28.73 7.48
N ASN A 828 49.61 29.87 7.59
CA ASN A 828 49.22 30.45 8.90
C ASN A 828 47.80 30.08 9.33
N VAL A 829 47.11 29.24 8.56
CA VAL A 829 45.76 28.78 8.87
C VAL A 829 45.79 27.84 10.06
N GLU A 830 44.91 28.09 11.01
CA GLU A 830 44.76 27.30 12.22
C GLU A 830 43.92 26.05 11.95
N LEU A 831 44.48 24.90 12.34
CA LEU A 831 43.92 23.58 12.07
C LEU A 831 43.70 22.80 13.37
N ILE A 832 42.69 21.94 13.39
CA ILE A 832 42.48 20.88 14.38
C ILE A 832 42.76 19.49 13.80
N GLY A 833 43.30 19.43 12.60
CA GLY A 833 43.76 18.21 11.97
C GLY A 833 44.67 18.55 10.82
N SER A 834 45.81 17.88 10.75
CA SER A 834 46.78 18.11 9.67
C SER A 834 47.14 16.79 9.01
N SER A 835 47.11 16.77 7.68
CA SER A 835 47.78 15.71 6.94
C SER A 835 49.27 15.96 6.87
N ILE A 836 50.06 14.91 7.04
CA ILE A 836 51.52 14.97 7.01
C ILE A 836 52.07 13.97 6.02
N ASN A 837 53.17 14.31 5.33
CA ASN A 837 53.71 13.45 4.30
C ASN A 837 54.35 12.19 4.92
N SER A 838 53.70 11.04 4.74
CA SER A 838 54.15 9.78 5.31
C SER A 838 55.47 9.28 4.73
N MET A 839 56.03 9.92 3.69
CA MET A 839 57.32 9.57 3.09
C MET A 839 58.51 10.23 3.81
N ASP A 840 58.31 11.36 4.48
CA ASP A 840 59.40 12.04 5.18
C ASP A 840 59.94 11.21 6.34
N ASN A 841 61.22 11.41 6.66
CA ASN A 841 61.89 10.68 7.74
C ASN A 841 61.54 11.20 9.14
N ALA A 842 61.14 12.47 9.23
CA ALA A 842 60.76 13.13 10.46
C ALA A 842 59.72 14.22 10.20
N HIS A 843 58.81 14.44 11.16
CA HIS A 843 57.89 15.58 11.20
C HIS A 843 57.94 16.26 12.56
N HIS A 844 57.83 17.59 12.53
CA HIS A 844 57.85 18.46 13.70
C HIS A 844 56.63 19.37 13.61
N LEU A 845 55.56 18.99 14.30
CA LEU A 845 54.28 19.67 14.20
C LEU A 845 54.11 20.64 15.37
N PRO A 846 54.15 21.97 15.14
CA PRO A 846 53.96 22.95 16.21
C PRO A 846 52.49 22.94 16.67
N ILE A 847 52.27 22.81 17.97
CA ILE A 847 50.93 22.75 18.57
C ILE A 847 50.77 23.94 19.52
N SER A 848 49.86 24.84 19.16
CA SER A 848 49.38 25.91 20.02
C SER A 848 48.28 25.38 20.95
N PHE A 849 48.24 25.93 22.16
CA PHE A 849 47.26 25.61 23.19
C PHE A 849 46.51 26.88 23.61
N LEU A 850 45.19 26.82 23.63
CA LEU A 850 44.31 27.88 24.14
C LEU A 850 43.75 27.47 25.50
N ALA A 851 44.15 28.15 26.57
CA ALA A 851 43.55 28.04 27.89
C ALA A 851 42.34 28.98 28.01
N GLY A 852 41.15 28.42 28.17
CA GLY A 852 39.92 29.19 28.35
C GLY A 852 39.75 29.73 29.78
N GLU A 853 40.35 29.06 30.77
CA GLU A 853 40.26 29.43 32.20
C GLU A 853 41.61 29.24 32.92
N ASN A 854 41.76 29.77 34.12
CA ASN A 854 42.93 29.45 34.93
C ASN A 854 42.74 28.06 35.53
N GLY A 855 43.65 27.13 35.29
CA GLY A 855 43.49 25.78 35.82
C GLY A 855 44.49 24.75 35.32
N SER A 856 44.13 23.49 35.53
CA SER A 856 44.87 22.33 35.07
C SER A 856 44.16 21.68 33.89
N TYR A 857 44.97 21.20 32.96
CA TYR A 857 44.55 20.67 31.67
C TYR A 857 45.21 19.32 31.43
N THR A 858 44.52 18.44 30.72
CA THR A 858 45.01 17.11 30.39
C THR A 858 44.97 16.90 28.89
N ILE A 859 46.11 16.52 28.30
CA ILE A 859 46.21 16.00 26.94
C ILE A 859 46.22 14.48 27.02
N GLU A 860 45.34 13.83 26.28
CA GLU A 860 45.27 12.39 26.11
C GLU A 860 45.52 12.03 24.64
N ALA A 861 46.45 11.12 24.39
CA ALA A 861 46.76 10.59 23.08
C ALA A 861 45.90 9.35 22.81
N GLU A 862 45.02 9.46 21.82
CA GLU A 862 44.12 8.40 21.38
C GLU A 862 44.66 7.73 20.11
N ASP A 863 44.41 6.42 19.97
CA ASP A 863 44.75 5.65 18.76
C ASP A 863 46.22 5.80 18.31
N VAL A 864 47.17 5.90 19.25
CA VAL A 864 48.63 6.05 19.01
C VAL A 864 49.18 4.98 18.06
N ALA A 865 48.60 3.78 18.07
CA ALA A 865 48.98 2.68 17.18
C ALA A 865 48.86 3.05 15.69
N GLU A 866 47.92 3.92 15.32
CA GLU A 866 47.73 4.37 13.93
C GLU A 866 48.93 5.22 13.45
N LEU A 867 49.52 6.05 14.31
CA LEU A 867 50.77 6.76 14.00
C LEU A 867 51.98 5.82 14.01
N LEU A 868 52.06 4.92 15.00
CA LEU A 868 53.19 4.00 15.15
C LEU A 868 53.26 2.93 14.06
N ALA A 869 52.19 2.78 13.27
CA ALA A 869 52.22 1.98 12.04
C ALA A 869 53.10 2.60 10.93
N VAL A 870 53.36 3.92 11.00
CA VAL A 870 54.11 4.68 9.99
C VAL A 870 55.44 5.20 10.54
N TYR A 871 55.46 5.62 11.80
CA TYR A 871 56.63 6.17 12.49
C TYR A 871 57.08 5.24 13.60
N ASN A 872 58.38 5.19 13.88
CA ASN A 872 58.91 4.37 14.97
C ASN A 872 58.68 5.00 16.33
N CYS A 873 58.45 6.32 16.39
CA CYS A 873 58.03 6.97 17.62
C CYS A 873 57.23 8.26 17.41
N ALA A 874 56.47 8.61 18.45
CA ALA A 874 55.69 9.83 18.55
C ALA A 874 55.94 10.47 19.93
N LEU A 875 56.57 11.64 19.95
CA LEU A 875 56.99 12.34 21.16
C LEU A 875 56.31 13.71 21.23
N LEU A 876 55.70 14.04 22.37
CA LEU A 876 55.14 15.36 22.63
C LEU A 876 56.12 16.16 23.50
N GLU A 877 56.67 17.25 22.96
CA GLU A 877 57.49 18.21 23.71
C GLU A 877 56.61 19.31 24.30
N ASP A 878 56.74 19.55 25.61
CA ASP A 878 56.27 20.76 26.27
C ASP A 878 57.44 21.76 26.38
N LYS A 879 57.48 22.73 25.47
CA LYS A 879 58.56 23.72 25.34
C LYS A 879 58.63 24.68 26.52
N GLU A 880 57.55 24.81 27.30
CA GLU A 880 57.51 25.70 28.46
C GLU A 880 58.35 25.15 29.63
N VAL A 881 58.33 23.83 29.82
CA VAL A 881 59.08 23.15 30.90
C VAL A 881 60.22 22.27 30.39
N GLY A 882 60.42 22.18 29.07
CA GLY A 882 61.46 21.36 28.43
C GLY A 882 61.25 19.85 28.63
N LYS A 883 60.01 19.41 28.85
CA LYS A 883 59.67 18.00 29.09
C LYS A 883 59.28 17.33 27.77
N ILE A 884 59.80 16.13 27.53
CA ILE A 884 59.42 15.30 26.39
C ILE A 884 58.65 14.08 26.89
N ILE A 885 57.48 13.83 26.32
CA ILE A 885 56.56 12.74 26.67
C ILE A 885 56.54 11.75 25.50
N ASP A 886 56.90 10.50 25.77
CA ASP A 886 56.74 9.42 24.79
C ASP A 886 55.30 8.91 24.81
N LEU A 887 54.54 9.21 23.76
CA LEU A 887 53.11 8.90 23.67
C LEU A 887 52.84 7.39 23.59
N SER A 888 53.85 6.57 23.30
CA SER A 888 53.72 5.10 23.27
C SER A 888 53.70 4.48 24.67
N SER A 889 54.31 5.14 25.65
CA SER A 889 54.42 4.68 27.04
C SER A 889 53.61 5.52 28.03
N GLU A 890 53.46 6.82 27.76
CA GLU A 890 52.66 7.78 28.53
C GLU A 890 51.62 8.45 27.62
N ALA A 891 50.44 7.83 27.51
CA ALA A 891 49.36 8.37 26.68
C ALA A 891 48.68 9.62 27.27
N THR A 892 49.01 10.05 28.49
CA THR A 892 48.34 11.17 29.15
C THR A 892 49.34 12.12 29.79
N TYR A 893 49.18 13.42 29.55
CA TYR A 893 50.00 14.48 30.13
C TYR A 893 49.14 15.58 30.76
N THR A 894 49.43 15.95 32.01
CA THR A 894 48.70 17.00 32.73
C THR A 894 49.61 18.17 33.08
N PHE A 895 49.13 19.38 32.86
CA PHE A 895 49.87 20.62 33.11
C PHE A 895 48.94 21.74 33.59
N ALA A 896 49.52 22.86 34.04
CA ALA A 896 48.77 24.05 34.44
C ALA A 896 49.06 25.22 33.50
N ALA A 897 48.06 26.08 33.31
CA ALA A 897 48.17 27.31 32.55
C ALA A 897 47.17 28.37 33.05
N ASN A 898 47.51 29.64 32.83
CA ASN A 898 46.55 30.74 32.96
C ASN A 898 45.77 30.92 31.66
N THR A 899 44.65 31.63 31.69
CA THR A 899 43.89 31.98 30.49
C THR A 899 44.78 32.69 29.47
N GLY A 900 44.80 32.19 28.24
CA GLY A 900 45.66 32.73 27.18
C GLY A 900 45.90 31.74 26.05
N LYS A 901 46.59 32.20 25.01
CA LYS A 901 47.04 31.37 23.88
C LYS A 901 48.56 31.23 23.93
N TYR A 902 49.03 29.99 23.80
CA TYR A 902 50.43 29.61 24.01
C TYR A 902 50.93 28.75 22.85
N ASP A 903 52.12 29.05 22.32
CA ASP A 903 52.82 28.16 21.38
C ASP A 903 53.69 27.16 22.17
N ARG A 904 53.01 26.31 22.94
CA ARG A 904 53.64 25.52 24.02
C ARG A 904 54.15 24.16 23.59
N PHE A 905 53.47 23.49 22.66
CA PHE A 905 53.74 22.09 22.37
C PHE A 905 54.37 21.90 20.98
N GLU A 906 55.11 20.82 20.82
CA GLU A 906 55.58 20.33 19.52
C GLU A 906 55.45 18.81 19.49
N LEU A 907 54.80 18.26 18.46
CA LEU A 907 54.71 16.82 18.24
C LEU A 907 55.80 16.40 17.27
N HIS A 908 56.73 15.57 17.74
CA HIS A 908 57.82 15.03 16.97
C HIS A 908 57.52 13.59 16.56
N LEU A 909 57.63 13.31 15.26
CA LEU A 909 57.42 11.98 14.69
C LEU A 909 58.69 11.58 13.95
N PHE A 910 59.26 10.42 14.26
CA PHE A 910 60.51 9.95 13.64
C PHE A 910 60.37 8.53 13.11
N LYS A 911 60.93 8.28 11.92
CA LYS A 911 61.19 6.92 11.43
C LYS A 911 62.52 6.36 11.91
N SER A 912 63.46 7.20 12.29
CA SER A 912 64.74 6.78 12.88
C SER A 912 64.54 6.52 14.37
N ALA A 913 64.88 5.31 14.82
CA ALA A 913 64.91 5.00 16.25
C ALA A 913 66.02 5.79 16.97
N GLU A 914 67.12 6.07 16.28
CA GLU A 914 68.25 6.85 16.82
C GLU A 914 67.83 8.30 17.08
N ASP A 915 67.17 8.95 16.12
CA ASP A 915 66.72 10.35 16.26
C ASP A 915 65.72 10.49 17.41
N CYS A 916 64.90 9.44 17.61
CA CYS A 916 63.96 9.37 18.72
C CYS A 916 64.66 9.31 20.08
N ILE A 917 65.68 8.45 20.19
CA ILE A 917 66.48 8.26 21.40
C ILE A 917 67.30 9.53 21.68
N ASP A 918 67.86 10.16 20.66
CA ASP A 918 68.61 11.41 20.77
C ASP A 918 67.77 12.54 21.36
N LEU A 919 66.51 12.67 20.94
CA LEU A 919 65.62 13.70 21.46
C LEU A 919 65.22 13.41 22.92
N LEU A 920 64.88 12.15 23.25
CA LEU A 920 64.61 11.71 24.63
C LEU A 920 65.82 11.93 25.57
N ASN A 921 67.04 11.67 25.08
CA ASN A 921 68.28 11.88 25.82
C ASN A 921 68.58 13.36 26.05
N LYS A 922 68.38 14.23 25.05
CA LYS A 922 68.52 15.69 25.20
C LYS A 922 67.58 16.27 26.26
N ALA A 923 66.36 15.74 26.37
CA ALA A 923 65.41 16.12 27.43
C ALA A 923 65.82 15.60 28.83
N SER A 924 66.64 14.54 28.88
CA SER A 924 67.16 13.98 30.13
C SER A 924 68.33 14.81 30.68
N GLU A 925 69.08 15.50 29.82
CA GLU A 925 70.19 16.39 30.19
C GLU A 925 69.74 17.72 30.82
N SER A 926 68.47 18.11 30.68
CA SER A 926 67.92 19.34 31.29
C SER A 926 67.39 19.14 32.72
N ASN A 927 67.49 17.93 33.29
CA ASN A 927 67.09 17.63 34.68
C ASN A 927 68.25 16.97 35.47
N PRO A 928 69.30 17.69 35.88
CA PRO A 928 70.12 17.21 36.97
C PRO A 928 69.30 17.30 38.26
N SER A 929 68.95 16.15 38.84
CA SER A 929 68.79 16.06 40.30
C SER A 929 70.03 16.69 40.93
N SER A 930 69.84 17.50 41.97
CA SER A 930 70.76 18.55 42.40
C SER A 930 72.16 18.14 42.86
N ASN A 931 72.55 16.86 42.83
CA ASN A 931 73.90 16.40 43.21
C ASN A 931 74.50 15.30 42.31
N GLY A 932 73.99 15.12 41.09
CA GLY A 932 74.67 14.30 40.07
C GLY A 932 74.47 12.78 40.19
N VAL A 933 73.48 12.27 40.93
CA VAL A 933 73.12 10.83 40.91
C VAL A 933 71.64 10.66 40.54
N SER A 934 71.31 9.71 39.68
CA SER A 934 69.94 9.38 39.27
C SER A 934 69.77 7.89 38.95
N ILE A 935 68.53 7.38 39.02
CA ILE A 935 68.21 5.98 38.73
C ILE A 935 67.23 5.95 37.57
N LEU A 936 67.55 5.21 36.52
CA LEU A 936 66.71 5.05 35.34
C LEU A 936 66.38 3.58 35.11
N LYS A 937 65.21 3.30 34.54
CA LYS A 937 64.80 1.96 34.15
C LYS A 937 64.65 1.87 32.62
N ARG A 938 65.23 0.82 32.02
CA ARG A 938 65.20 0.51 30.60
C ARG A 938 64.74 -0.95 30.41
N GLY A 939 63.46 -1.17 30.09
CA GLY A 939 62.92 -2.53 29.99
C GLY A 939 62.93 -3.26 31.34
N GLN A 940 63.68 -4.36 31.49
CA GLN A 940 63.88 -5.05 32.78
C GLN A 940 65.16 -4.61 33.50
N ILE A 941 65.98 -3.77 32.87
CA ILE A 941 67.28 -3.32 33.37
C ILE A 941 67.09 -2.01 34.13
N VAL A 942 67.80 -1.86 35.25
CA VAL A 942 67.86 -0.59 35.99
C VAL A 942 69.30 -0.13 36.04
N GLU A 943 69.51 1.15 35.75
CA GLU A 943 70.82 1.77 35.74
C GLU A 943 70.89 2.87 36.79
N LEU A 944 72.00 2.88 37.53
CA LEU A 944 72.41 3.99 38.38
C LEU A 944 73.35 4.88 37.55
N ASN A 945 72.90 6.08 37.23
CA ASN A 945 73.72 7.12 36.61
C ASN A 945 74.33 8.00 37.70
N TYR A 946 75.60 8.35 37.54
CA TYR A 946 76.31 9.18 38.50
C TYR A 946 77.32 10.10 37.80
N ALA A 947 77.49 11.28 38.39
CA ALA A 947 78.42 12.34 38.05
C ALA A 947 78.86 12.99 39.37
N VAL A 948 79.89 12.39 39.99
CA VAL A 948 80.35 12.75 41.34
C VAL A 948 81.78 13.29 41.29
N GLU A 949 82.05 14.38 42.01
CA GLU A 949 83.36 15.05 42.00
C GLU A 949 84.43 14.30 42.81
N GLU A 950 84.02 13.47 43.79
CA GLU A 950 84.89 12.62 44.59
C GLU A 950 84.38 11.17 44.60
N ALA A 951 85.31 10.21 44.54
CA ALA A 951 85.00 8.78 44.60
C ALA A 951 84.27 8.43 45.91
N GLN A 952 83.08 7.84 45.80
CA GLN A 952 82.25 7.43 46.94
C GLN A 952 81.54 6.09 46.67
N GLN A 953 80.85 5.57 47.68
CA GLN A 953 80.10 4.32 47.58
C GLN A 953 78.60 4.61 47.64
N ALA A 954 77.86 4.11 46.64
CA ALA A 954 76.41 4.10 46.62
C ALA A 954 75.88 2.79 47.21
N GLN A 955 75.06 2.88 48.25
CA GLN A 955 74.31 1.77 48.80
C GLN A 955 72.94 1.70 48.12
N VAL A 956 72.61 0.57 47.51
CA VAL A 956 71.34 0.33 46.83
C VAL A 956 70.52 -0.70 47.59
N ASP A 957 69.31 -0.31 47.99
CA ASP A 957 68.32 -1.16 48.65
C ASP A 957 67.03 -1.24 47.81
N ILE A 958 66.35 -2.39 47.84
CA ILE A 958 65.08 -2.59 47.15
C ILE A 958 64.01 -2.99 48.15
N TYR A 959 62.89 -2.27 48.14
CA TYR A 959 61.75 -2.49 49.00
C TYR A 959 60.50 -2.81 48.17
N ASN A 960 59.62 -3.67 48.68
CA ASN A 960 58.25 -3.73 48.18
C ASN A 960 57.43 -2.53 48.70
N LEU A 961 56.20 -2.36 48.20
CA LEU A 961 55.31 -1.29 48.64
C LEU A 961 54.93 -1.33 50.14
N ASN A 962 55.13 -2.47 50.81
CA ASN A 962 54.92 -2.61 52.25
C ASN A 962 56.17 -2.20 53.08
N GLY A 963 57.22 -1.68 52.43
CA GLY A 963 58.45 -1.24 53.08
C GLY A 963 59.37 -2.38 53.53
N GLN A 964 59.12 -3.61 53.10
CA GLN A 964 60.00 -4.76 53.38
C GLN A 964 61.11 -4.84 52.33
N LYS A 965 62.36 -5.00 52.77
CA LYS A 965 63.49 -5.19 51.87
C LYS A 965 63.38 -6.55 51.17
N VAL A 966 63.37 -6.56 49.83
CA VAL A 966 63.14 -7.76 49.01
C VAL A 966 64.38 -8.30 48.30
N ALA A 967 65.46 -7.52 48.25
CA ALA A 967 66.74 -7.95 47.68
C ALA A 967 67.90 -7.60 48.62
N THR A 968 69.02 -8.31 48.47
CA THR A 968 70.26 -8.03 49.20
C THR A 968 70.78 -6.64 48.82
N THR A 969 71.24 -5.88 49.81
CA THR A 969 71.84 -4.56 49.58
C THR A 969 73.06 -4.67 48.68
N GLN A 970 73.13 -3.82 47.67
CA GLN A 970 74.30 -3.69 46.79
C GLN A 970 75.11 -2.47 47.17
N TYR A 971 76.43 -2.59 47.07
CA TYR A 971 77.35 -1.48 47.29
C TYR A 971 78.17 -1.26 46.04
N ILE A 972 78.02 -0.09 45.44
CA ILE A 972 78.59 0.26 44.14
C ILE A 972 79.55 1.43 44.33
N GLY A 973 80.82 1.22 44.01
CA GLY A 973 81.77 2.33 43.92
C GLY A 973 81.44 3.20 42.70
N ILE A 974 81.29 4.51 42.93
CA ILE A 974 81.01 5.53 41.93
C ILE A 974 82.11 6.61 41.99
N ASP A 975 82.70 6.93 40.84
CA ASP A 975 83.81 7.88 40.70
C ASP A 975 83.73 8.56 39.32
N GLY A 976 83.86 9.89 39.27
CA GLY A 976 83.65 10.69 38.07
C GLY A 976 82.23 10.56 37.51
N ASN A 977 82.13 10.47 36.18
CA ASN A 977 80.85 10.34 35.47
C ASN A 977 80.73 8.94 34.85
N GLY A 978 79.60 8.27 35.04
CA GLY A 978 79.34 6.95 34.48
C GLY A 978 77.92 6.44 34.72
N SER A 979 77.61 5.29 34.13
CA SER A 979 76.39 4.53 34.39
C SER A 979 76.77 3.11 34.80
N LYS A 980 75.99 2.53 35.72
CA LYS A 980 76.17 1.16 36.16
C LYS A 980 74.84 0.45 36.32
N GLU A 981 74.71 -0.67 35.63
CA GLU A 981 73.58 -1.57 35.76
C GLU A 981 73.49 -2.17 37.16
N LEU A 982 72.28 -2.18 37.71
CA LEU A 982 71.92 -2.79 38.98
C LEU A 982 71.42 -4.21 38.71
N ASP A 983 72.25 -5.20 39.02
CA ASP A 983 71.90 -6.61 38.81
C ASP A 983 71.14 -7.17 40.01
N PHE A 984 69.84 -7.41 39.85
CA PHE A 984 69.01 -7.94 40.93
C PHE A 984 69.10 -9.46 40.99
N THR A 985 69.66 -10.00 42.07
CA THR A 985 69.80 -11.45 42.29
C THR A 985 68.48 -12.23 42.39
N THR A 986 67.33 -11.55 42.33
CA THR A 986 65.98 -12.10 42.41
C THR A 986 65.14 -11.50 41.30
N GLU A 987 64.39 -12.32 40.55
CA GLU A 987 63.39 -11.82 39.60
C GLU A 987 62.35 -10.96 40.34
N LEU A 988 62.34 -9.66 40.05
CA LEU A 988 61.39 -8.72 40.60
C LEU A 988 60.12 -8.77 39.74
N ASN A 989 58.96 -8.94 40.37
CA ASN A 989 57.66 -8.87 39.70
C ASN A 989 56.74 -7.88 40.44
N GLY A 990 56.23 -6.88 39.73
CA GLY A 990 55.39 -5.82 40.27
C GLY A 990 56.16 -4.59 40.77
N ILE A 991 55.48 -3.76 41.55
CA ILE A 991 55.98 -2.43 41.93
C ILE A 991 56.95 -2.50 43.11
N HIS A 992 58.13 -1.93 42.92
CA HIS A 992 59.22 -1.88 43.89
C HIS A 992 59.77 -0.45 44.05
N LEU A 993 60.32 -0.15 45.23
CA LEU A 993 61.04 1.08 45.53
C LEU A 993 62.53 0.79 45.57
N ILE A 994 63.31 1.46 44.73
CA ILE A 994 64.77 1.39 44.74
C ILE A 994 65.29 2.63 45.45
N VAL A 995 66.01 2.40 46.55
CA VAL A 995 66.58 3.45 47.39
C VAL A 995 68.09 3.41 47.25
N VAL A 996 68.67 4.47 46.71
CA VAL A 996 70.11 4.65 46.60
C VAL A 996 70.57 5.69 47.61
N ARG A 997 71.51 5.32 48.48
CA ARG A 997 72.12 6.22 49.47
C ARG A 997 73.59 6.43 49.13
N THR A 998 74.00 7.68 49.01
CA THR A 998 75.41 8.09 48.91
C THR A 998 75.79 8.85 50.19
N ASN A 999 77.03 9.35 50.28
CA ASN A 999 77.43 10.15 51.44
C ASN A 999 76.65 11.47 51.54
N ASN A 1000 76.12 11.95 50.42
CA ASN A 1000 75.56 13.29 50.29
C ASN A 1000 74.02 13.30 50.15
N GLU A 1001 73.40 12.19 49.73
CA GLU A 1001 71.96 12.14 49.50
C GLU A 1001 71.35 10.74 49.53
N VAL A 1002 70.02 10.70 49.60
CA VAL A 1002 69.21 9.49 49.46
C VAL A 1002 68.19 9.71 48.35
N ILE A 1003 68.29 8.95 47.27
CA ILE A 1003 67.35 8.94 46.15
C ILE A 1003 66.44 7.74 46.31
N THR A 1004 65.14 7.91 46.10
CA THR A 1004 64.16 6.82 46.13
C THR A 1004 63.29 6.91 44.90
N GLU A 1005 63.37 5.90 44.04
CA GLU A 1005 62.59 5.83 42.81
C GLU A 1005 61.68 4.61 42.80
N LYS A 1006 60.50 4.77 42.19
CA LYS A 1006 59.48 3.72 42.12
C LYS A 1006 59.44 3.14 40.72
N PHE A 1007 59.62 1.83 40.61
CA PHE A 1007 59.62 1.10 39.34
C PHE A 1007 58.65 -0.07 39.36
N ASN A 1008 57.99 -0.34 38.23
CA ASN A 1008 57.14 -1.52 38.03
C ASN A 1008 57.89 -2.55 37.18
N PHE A 1009 58.26 -3.71 37.74
CA PHE A 1009 59.01 -4.79 37.09
C PHE A 1009 58.12 -5.86 36.47
#